data_AF-A0A9W4B1H1-F1
#
_entry.id   AF-A0A9W4B1H1-F1
#
_cell.length_a   1.000
_cell.length_b   1.000
_cell.length_c   1.000
_cell.angle_alpha   90.00
_cell.angle_beta   90.00
_cell.angle_gamma   90.00
#
_symmetry.space_group_name_H-M   'P 1'
#
loop_
_entity.id
_entity.type
_entity.pdbx_description
1 polymer ?
#
loop_
_entity_poly.entity_id
_entity_poly.type
_entity_poly.pdbx_seq_one_letter_code
_entity_poly.pdbx_strand_id
1 'polypeptide(L)'
;MPAAAGWTVGIIATLSLLASVSPFFRSLIKVPREFVNDYIFNFPDTSFAWAFVLALLAAALAARKSIAWWILVGYMVAAVGWNIGDIVSGGESWLQETGEFIGLAFHVAAIAFLVLARKEFWAKVRRGALIKAAATLVAGLVVGTLIGWGLLELFPGSLAREDRFFYALNRVGAFAGASADSFSGHPHVFINALLGLFGALALMVAAIVLFQSQRAENALTGEDESAIRGLLELYGKNDSLGYFATRRDKAVVFAPTGRAAITYRVEVGVCLASGDPVGDPKAWPQAIEAWLRLCQAYGWAPGVMGASSTGAEAFRAAGLNALQLGDEAILHPDSFRLSGPDMRAVRQAVTRARRAGASVRIRRHRDLDADEMAEVVERADTWRDTDDERGFSMALGRLGDPADGDCLLVEAVQPGAGGEQVVAMLSLVPWGANGASLDLMRRSPQSPNGTIELMVSELCMQAEGIGVTRVSLNFAMFRSAFEQGAQLGAGPVARLWRALLVFFSRWWQLETLYRSNMKYQPEWVPRYACYEDARLVPRVGVASVIAEGFLVLPFSRRHDQPHTGHHIAVPQSIIDRGLLHHDGTAPDADELEVGLDEEEQSRLPEQVRVRMAKLKTLQDNGVDAYPVGEQPSHTILAALESEGASTLTVAGRVLRIRDYGGVLFAQLRDWSGEVQLLLDNSQLNDGTTADFTHAIDLGDLIQVTGTMGYSKKGTRSLIVLNWRLIGKCLRPLPDKWKGLTDQEARVRARYVDLAINTEARDLIRARSGVLHAIRENLISKGFLEVETPILQQIHGGANARPFLTHINAYDLDLYLRIAPELYLKRLCVGGVERVFELGRAFRNEGVDFSHNPEFTLLEAYQAHADYNVWIDGCRELIQNAAQAANGAQVFLRPRDDGTLEPVDISGEWTVKTVHEAVSEALGEQIGPETDLTTLRRLCDGARIPYLTHWDSGAVVLELYEHLVEDRTEAPTFYKDFPTSVSPLTRPHRSIPGVAERWDLVAWGVELGTAYSELTDPVEQRRRLQEQSLLASGGDPEAMELDEDFLQAMEYAMPPTGGLGMGVDRVVMLITGRSIRETLPFPLAKPR
;
A
#
# COMPACT_ATOMS: atom_id res chain seq x y z
N MET A 1 10.67 27.15 2.04
CA MET A 1 10.62 28.50 2.66
C MET A 1 9.38 28.79 3.53
N PRO A 2 8.13 28.45 3.14
CA PRO A 2 6.93 28.72 3.93
C PRO A 2 6.95 28.20 5.37
N ALA A 3 7.51 27.01 5.59
CA ALA A 3 7.70 26.45 6.92
C ALA A 3 8.61 27.34 7.79
N ALA A 4 9.73 27.82 7.25
CA ALA A 4 10.65 28.71 7.97
C ALA A 4 9.98 30.04 8.32
N ALA A 5 9.30 30.68 7.37
CA ALA A 5 8.56 31.92 7.63
C ALA A 5 7.45 31.74 8.68
N GLY A 6 6.70 30.64 8.61
CA GLY A 6 5.70 30.27 9.60
C GLY A 6 6.31 30.04 10.99
N TRP A 7 7.43 29.34 11.06
CA TRP A 7 8.17 29.10 12.32
C TRP A 7 8.68 30.40 12.95
N THR A 8 9.29 31.30 12.18
CA THR A 8 9.82 32.57 12.68
C THR A 8 8.69 33.41 13.28
N VAL A 9 7.57 33.59 12.56
CA VAL A 9 6.41 34.32 13.09
C VAL A 9 5.77 33.59 14.27
N GLY A 10 5.76 32.26 14.25
CA GLY A 10 5.24 31.43 15.34
C GLY A 10 6.03 31.57 16.63
N ILE A 11 7.36 31.60 16.56
CA ILE A 11 8.24 31.85 17.72
C ILE A 11 7.93 33.23 18.32
N ILE A 12 7.82 34.26 17.48
CA ILE A 12 7.45 35.62 17.93
C ILE A 12 6.07 35.58 18.60
N ALA A 13 5.08 34.92 18.01
CA ALA A 13 3.75 34.77 18.61
C ALA A 13 3.80 34.10 20.00
N THR A 14 4.54 33.00 20.15
CA THR A 14 4.69 32.28 21.43
C THR A 14 5.39 33.13 22.48
N LEU A 15 6.50 33.79 22.12
CA LEU A 15 7.22 34.65 23.05
C LEU A 15 6.35 35.86 23.46
N SER A 16 5.51 36.38 22.54
CA SER A 16 4.59 37.50 22.82
C SER A 16 3.52 37.08 23.82
N LEU A 17 2.99 35.87 23.66
CA LEU A 17 2.00 35.30 24.57
C LEU A 17 2.60 35.08 25.97
N LEU A 18 3.78 34.46 26.05
CA LEU A 18 4.48 34.23 27.33
C LEU A 18 4.83 35.54 28.04
N ALA A 19 5.29 36.55 27.30
CA ALA A 19 5.58 37.87 27.84
C ALA A 19 4.30 38.60 28.30
N SER A 20 3.16 38.38 27.63
CA SER A 20 1.88 38.95 28.03
C SER A 20 1.33 38.32 29.31
N VAL A 21 1.55 37.01 29.54
CA VAL A 21 1.05 36.27 30.72
C VAL A 21 1.97 36.39 31.93
N SER A 22 3.30 36.40 31.73
CA SER A 22 4.27 36.32 32.83
C SER A 22 5.12 37.58 32.93
N PRO A 23 4.95 38.40 33.99
CA PRO A 23 5.80 39.56 34.26
C PRO A 23 7.28 39.18 34.47
N PHE A 24 7.53 38.00 35.05
CA PHE A 24 8.89 37.46 35.24
C PHE A 24 9.56 37.16 33.89
N PHE A 25 8.85 36.46 33.00
CA PHE A 25 9.36 36.16 31.66
C PHE A 25 9.57 37.43 30.84
N ARG A 26 8.65 38.40 30.95
CA ARG A 26 8.78 39.72 30.30
C ARG A 26 10.05 40.46 30.72
N SER A 27 10.38 40.43 32.02
CA SER A 27 11.61 41.03 32.53
C SER A 27 12.85 40.32 31.97
N LEU A 28 12.83 38.99 31.92
CA LEU A 28 13.93 38.17 31.42
C LEU A 28 14.28 38.45 29.95
N ILE A 29 13.28 38.67 29.11
CA ILE A 29 13.47 38.93 27.67
C ILE A 29 13.47 40.41 27.31
N LYS A 30 13.45 41.33 28.28
CA LYS A 30 13.19 42.77 28.05
C LYS A 30 14.06 43.37 26.95
N VAL A 31 15.38 43.22 27.05
CA VAL A 31 16.35 43.81 26.12
C VAL A 31 16.25 43.25 24.69
N PRO A 32 16.29 41.93 24.46
CA PRO A 32 16.14 41.39 23.10
C PRO A 32 14.74 41.64 22.52
N ARG A 33 13.71 41.70 23.36
CA ARG A 33 12.33 42.01 22.97
C ARG A 33 12.18 43.44 22.48
N GLU A 34 12.71 44.42 23.22
CA GLU A 34 12.69 45.84 22.84
C GLU A 34 13.41 46.05 21.50
N PHE A 35 14.59 45.44 21.32
CA PHE A 35 15.28 45.49 20.04
C PHE A 35 14.47 44.90 18.88
N VAL A 36 13.81 43.75 19.09
CA VAL A 36 12.95 43.16 18.05
C VAL A 36 11.74 44.05 17.77
N ASN A 37 11.07 44.55 18.82
CA ASN A 37 9.88 45.40 18.72
C ASN A 37 10.15 46.68 17.93
N ASP A 38 11.27 47.33 18.22
CA ASP A 38 11.57 48.66 17.72
C ASP A 38 12.15 48.60 16.30
N TYR A 39 12.92 47.56 15.95
CA TYR A 39 13.68 47.54 14.69
C TYR A 39 13.36 46.38 13.72
N ILE A 40 12.79 45.26 14.17
CA ILE A 40 12.69 44.03 13.34
C ILE A 40 11.23 43.64 13.07
N PHE A 41 10.40 43.57 14.10
CA PHE A 41 9.04 43.08 14.01
C PHE A 41 8.27 43.50 15.26
N ASN A 42 7.10 44.12 15.10
CA ASN A 42 6.30 44.66 16.20
C ASN A 42 5.99 43.56 17.24
N PHE A 43 6.51 43.77 18.45
CA PHE A 43 6.57 42.80 19.54
C PHE A 43 6.21 43.46 20.88
N PRO A 44 4.94 43.89 21.03
CA PRO A 44 4.49 44.77 22.10
C PRO A 44 4.51 44.09 23.48
N ASP A 45 4.70 44.89 24.53
CA ASP A 45 4.87 44.48 25.94
C ASP A 45 3.72 43.62 26.49
N THR A 46 2.48 43.98 26.11
CA THR A 46 1.25 43.35 26.59
C THR A 46 0.18 43.40 25.52
N SER A 47 0.10 42.37 24.67
CA SER A 47 -1.01 42.27 23.71
C SER A 47 -1.32 40.81 23.36
N PHE A 48 -2.26 40.23 24.12
CA PHE A 48 -2.84 38.92 23.81
C PHE A 48 -3.45 38.87 22.41
N ALA A 49 -4.07 39.97 21.96
CA ALA A 49 -4.67 40.08 20.64
C ALA A 49 -3.62 39.93 19.54
N TRP A 50 -2.51 40.64 19.70
CA TRP A 50 -1.44 40.64 18.71
C TRP A 50 -0.72 39.29 18.66
N ALA A 51 -0.41 38.71 19.82
CA ALA A 51 0.14 37.35 19.90
C ALA A 51 -0.75 36.32 19.15
N PHE A 52 -2.07 36.46 19.28
CA PHE A 52 -3.02 35.59 18.60
C PHE A 52 -3.06 35.83 17.08
N VAL A 53 -3.05 37.09 16.64
CA VAL A 53 -2.97 37.44 15.20
C VAL A 53 -1.68 36.89 14.57
N LEU A 54 -0.56 37.00 15.26
CA LEU A 54 0.72 36.44 14.81
C LEU A 54 0.69 34.91 14.75
N ALA A 55 0.07 34.24 15.73
CA ALA A 55 -0.10 32.79 15.69
C ALA A 55 -0.95 32.34 14.48
N LEU A 56 -2.00 33.08 14.15
CA LEU A 56 -2.82 32.83 12.96
C LEU A 56 -2.05 33.07 11.66
N LEU A 57 -1.27 34.15 11.59
CA LEU A 57 -0.42 34.46 10.44
C LEU A 57 0.65 33.38 10.24
N ALA A 58 1.30 32.93 11.32
CA ALA A 58 2.27 31.84 11.32
C ALA A 58 1.66 30.54 10.78
N ALA A 59 0.48 30.16 11.28
CA ALA A 59 -0.24 28.97 10.81
C ALA A 59 -0.62 29.09 9.31
N ALA A 60 -1.04 30.28 8.86
CA ALA A 60 -1.41 30.51 7.46
C ALA A 60 -0.19 30.51 6.51
N LEU A 61 0.96 31.01 6.95
CA LEU A 61 2.24 30.94 6.22
C LEU A 61 2.74 29.49 6.13
N ALA A 62 2.67 28.73 7.23
CA ALA A 62 3.01 27.30 7.23
C ALA A 62 2.10 26.49 6.29
N ALA A 63 0.81 26.87 6.21
CA ALA A 63 -0.16 26.34 5.25
C ALA A 63 -0.02 26.90 3.82
N ARG A 64 1.07 27.63 3.52
CA ARG A 64 1.42 28.15 2.19
C ARG A 64 0.36 29.08 1.58
N LYS A 65 -0.47 29.75 2.40
CA LYS A 65 -1.54 30.64 1.93
C LYS A 65 -0.96 31.90 1.29
N SER A 66 -1.30 32.12 0.02
CA SER A 66 -0.89 33.31 -0.75
C SER A 66 -1.25 34.64 -0.07
N ILE A 67 -2.38 34.70 0.64
CA ILE A 67 -2.81 35.91 1.36
C ILE A 67 -1.92 36.25 2.56
N ALA A 68 -1.44 35.24 3.28
CA ALA A 68 -0.59 35.42 4.45
C ALA A 68 0.77 35.95 4.03
N TRP A 69 1.25 35.49 2.88
CA TRP A 69 2.43 36.05 2.21
C TRP A 69 2.23 37.53 1.86
N TRP A 70 1.10 37.92 1.26
CA TRP A 70 0.81 39.33 0.97
C TRP A 70 0.75 40.21 2.22
N ILE A 71 0.11 39.73 3.30
CA ILE A 71 0.03 40.45 4.58
C ILE A 71 1.43 40.64 5.17
N LEU A 72 2.25 39.58 5.19
CA LEU A 72 3.61 39.64 5.73
C LEU A 72 4.49 40.59 4.91
N VAL A 73 4.48 40.48 3.58
CA VAL A 73 5.26 41.37 2.70
C VAL A 73 4.79 42.82 2.82
N GLY A 74 3.47 43.05 2.85
CA GLY A 74 2.91 44.40 3.05
C GLY A 74 3.32 45.01 4.38
N TYR A 75 3.32 44.22 5.46
CA TYR A 75 3.82 44.63 6.76
C TYR A 75 5.31 45.00 6.73
N MET A 76 6.15 44.18 6.10
CA MET A 76 7.58 44.44 5.98
C MET A 76 7.86 45.72 5.18
N VAL A 77 7.12 45.95 4.10
CA VAL A 77 7.24 47.18 3.29
C VAL A 77 6.84 48.42 4.09
N ALA A 78 5.79 48.35 4.90
CA ALA A 78 5.41 49.43 5.78
C ALA A 78 6.50 49.72 6.84
N ALA A 79 7.11 48.68 7.41
CA ALA A 79 8.20 48.82 8.38
C ALA A 79 9.49 49.40 7.76
N VAL A 80 9.78 49.12 6.48
CA VAL A 80 10.84 49.80 5.72
C VAL A 80 10.56 51.31 5.65
N GLY A 81 9.33 51.69 5.32
CA GLY A 81 8.93 53.10 5.25
C GLY A 81 9.07 53.81 6.60
N TRP A 82 8.72 53.13 7.70
CA TRP A 82 8.84 53.66 9.06
C TRP A 82 10.31 53.89 9.45
N ASN A 83 11.18 52.88 9.29
CA ASN A 83 12.62 53.00 9.56
C ASN A 83 13.28 54.11 8.72
N ILE A 84 12.90 54.26 7.44
CA ILE A 84 13.41 55.37 6.61
C ILE A 84 12.95 56.73 7.15
N GLY A 85 11.69 56.83 7.61
CA GLY A 85 11.16 58.05 8.21
C GLY A 85 11.91 58.48 9.46
N ASP A 86 12.20 57.53 10.35
CA ASP A 86 12.91 57.79 11.61
C ASP A 86 14.37 58.21 11.34
N ILE A 87 15.09 57.48 10.47
CA ILE A 87 16.46 57.82 10.01
C ILE A 87 16.51 59.23 9.40
N VAL A 88 15.51 59.64 8.64
CA VAL A 88 15.45 60.95 7.97
C VAL A 88 15.07 62.07 8.93
N SER A 89 14.29 61.77 9.97
CA SER A 89 13.78 62.78 10.91
C SER A 89 14.87 63.40 11.79
N GLY A 90 15.92 62.63 12.11
CA GLY A 90 17.16 63.07 12.77
C GLY A 90 16.98 63.57 14.22
N GLY A 91 17.85 63.12 15.13
CA GLY A 91 17.81 63.52 16.54
C GLY A 91 17.98 62.39 17.55
N GLU A 92 18.35 61.19 17.08
CA GLU A 92 18.44 60.00 17.92
C GLU A 92 19.88 59.70 18.39
N SER A 93 20.03 58.87 19.41
CA SER A 93 21.35 58.44 19.88
C SER A 93 22.01 57.48 18.87
N TRP A 94 23.36 57.41 18.86
CA TRP A 94 24.11 56.50 17.97
C TRP A 94 23.66 55.03 18.05
N LEU A 95 23.17 54.58 19.21
CA LEU A 95 22.62 53.24 19.42
C LEU A 95 21.30 53.02 18.67
N GLN A 96 20.45 54.04 18.58
CA GLN A 96 19.16 53.96 17.89
C GLN A 96 19.36 54.00 16.37
N GLU A 97 20.16 54.94 15.86
CA GLU A 97 20.49 55.00 14.42
C GLU A 97 21.07 53.66 13.93
N THR A 98 21.96 53.04 14.71
CA THR A 98 22.52 51.72 14.36
C THR A 98 21.44 50.62 14.34
N GLY A 99 20.50 50.66 15.28
CA GLY A 99 19.35 49.74 15.33
C GLY A 99 18.45 49.87 14.10
N GLU A 100 18.12 51.11 13.70
CA GLU A 100 17.29 51.42 12.53
C GLU A 100 17.93 50.93 11.23
N PHE A 101 19.25 51.10 11.07
CA PHE A 101 19.98 50.57 9.90
C PHE A 101 19.97 49.04 9.85
N ILE A 102 20.15 48.36 11.00
CA ILE A 102 20.07 46.89 11.08
C ILE A 102 18.65 46.43 10.75
N GLY A 103 17.64 47.10 11.28
CA GLY A 103 16.23 46.87 10.98
C GLY A 103 15.94 47.01 9.49
N LEU A 104 16.34 48.12 8.89
CA LEU A 104 16.16 48.38 7.46
C LEU A 104 16.82 47.30 6.59
N ALA A 105 18.07 46.93 6.87
CA ALA A 105 18.78 45.88 6.16
C ALA A 105 18.07 44.52 6.29
N PHE A 106 17.60 44.18 7.48
CA PHE A 106 16.82 42.96 7.73
C PHE A 106 15.54 42.93 6.90
N HIS A 107 14.74 44.00 6.93
CA HIS A 107 13.46 44.05 6.20
C HIS A 107 13.66 43.94 4.69
N VAL A 108 14.66 44.64 4.12
CA VAL A 108 14.97 44.55 2.69
C VAL A 108 15.39 43.14 2.29
N ALA A 109 16.26 42.49 3.09
CA ALA A 109 16.65 41.11 2.86
C ALA A 109 15.45 40.14 2.97
N ALA A 110 14.63 40.28 4.02
CA ALA A 110 13.45 39.46 4.24
C ALA A 110 12.43 39.58 3.09
N ILE A 111 12.17 40.80 2.59
CA ILE A 111 11.31 41.04 1.43
C ILE A 111 11.88 40.35 0.19
N ALA A 112 13.17 40.50 -0.09
CA ALA A 112 13.80 39.85 -1.25
C ALA A 112 13.65 38.32 -1.21
N PHE A 113 13.88 37.70 -0.04
CA PHE A 113 13.68 36.27 0.16
C PHE A 113 12.22 35.84 0.00
N LEU A 114 11.27 36.60 0.56
CA LEU A 114 9.84 36.32 0.43
C LEU A 114 9.36 36.44 -1.02
N VAL A 115 9.86 37.41 -1.78
CA VAL A 115 9.52 37.61 -3.20
C VAL A 115 10.06 36.49 -4.08
N LEU A 116 11.30 36.05 -3.85
CA LEU A 116 11.87 34.89 -4.55
C LEU A 116 11.07 33.60 -4.26
N ALA A 117 10.61 33.44 -3.02
CA ALA A 117 9.80 32.30 -2.59
C ALA A 117 8.30 32.40 -2.96
N ARG A 118 7.86 33.42 -3.71
CA ARG A 118 6.43 33.66 -4.01
C ARG A 118 5.73 32.43 -4.60
N LYS A 119 6.40 31.67 -5.46
CA LYS A 119 5.84 30.47 -6.10
C LYS A 119 5.57 29.33 -5.12
N GLU A 120 6.17 29.35 -3.93
CA GLU A 120 5.92 28.36 -2.87
C GLU A 120 4.65 28.63 -2.07
N PHE A 121 4.08 29.85 -2.13
CA PHE A 121 2.83 30.25 -1.45
C PHE A 121 1.63 30.21 -2.40
N TRP A 122 1.33 29.02 -2.92
CA TRP A 122 0.38 28.83 -4.01
C TRP A 122 -1.06 28.52 -3.53
N ALA A 123 -1.28 28.27 -2.23
CA ALA A 123 -2.61 27.94 -1.70
C ALA A 123 -3.56 29.14 -1.81
N LYS A 124 -4.74 28.90 -2.39
CA LYS A 124 -5.74 29.94 -2.68
C LYS A 124 -6.61 30.23 -1.46
N VAL A 125 -7.06 31.49 -1.34
CA VAL A 125 -8.06 31.91 -0.33
C VAL A 125 -9.36 32.31 -1.05
N ARG A 126 -10.53 31.97 -0.48
CA ARG A 126 -11.85 32.23 -1.08
C ARG A 126 -11.99 33.71 -1.44
N ARG A 127 -12.45 33.99 -2.67
CA ARG A 127 -12.83 35.34 -3.10
C ARG A 127 -13.90 35.89 -2.13
N GLY A 128 -13.64 37.06 -1.54
CA GLY A 128 -14.53 37.71 -0.57
C GLY A 128 -14.26 37.41 0.91
N ALA A 129 -13.33 36.50 1.27
CA ALA A 129 -12.95 36.27 2.67
C ALA A 129 -12.38 37.54 3.34
N LEU A 130 -11.60 38.33 2.60
CA LEU A 130 -11.12 39.64 3.02
C LEU A 130 -12.26 40.61 3.35
N ILE A 131 -13.29 40.65 2.51
CA ILE A 131 -14.44 41.54 2.68
C ILE A 131 -15.24 41.12 3.92
N LYS A 132 -15.46 39.81 4.11
CA LYS A 132 -16.13 39.27 5.30
C LYS A 132 -15.34 39.58 6.57
N ALA A 133 -14.03 39.32 6.59
CA ALA A 133 -13.17 39.62 7.73
C ALA A 133 -13.14 41.12 8.05
N ALA A 134 -13.05 41.98 7.04
CA ALA A 134 -13.11 43.43 7.22
C ALA A 134 -14.48 43.88 7.76
N ALA A 135 -15.58 43.35 7.23
CA ALA A 135 -16.92 43.62 7.73
C ALA A 135 -17.10 43.15 9.18
N THR A 136 -16.58 41.97 9.53
CA THR A 136 -16.58 41.44 10.90
C THR A 136 -15.76 42.31 11.84
N LEU A 137 -14.59 42.80 11.40
CA LEU A 137 -13.76 43.71 12.18
C LEU A 137 -14.52 45.02 12.46
N VAL A 138 -15.05 45.66 11.42
CA VAL A 138 -15.80 46.91 11.54
C VAL A 138 -17.01 46.73 12.45
N ALA A 139 -17.81 45.68 12.25
CA ALA A 139 -18.95 45.38 13.11
C ALA A 139 -18.54 45.14 14.57
N GLY A 140 -17.48 44.36 14.80
CA GLY A 140 -16.95 44.10 16.14
C GLY A 140 -16.44 45.36 16.84
N LEU A 141 -15.73 46.24 16.12
CA LEU A 141 -15.25 47.52 16.63
C LEU A 141 -16.40 48.48 16.96
N VAL A 142 -17.44 48.54 16.12
CA VAL A 142 -18.65 49.34 16.39
C VAL A 142 -19.38 48.84 17.64
N VAL A 143 -19.64 47.53 17.74
CA VAL A 143 -20.30 46.93 18.91
C VAL A 143 -19.46 47.14 20.17
N GLY A 144 -18.16 46.89 20.11
CA GLY A 144 -17.24 47.11 21.22
C GLY A 144 -17.20 48.57 21.68
N THR A 145 -17.25 49.51 20.72
CA THR A 145 -17.28 50.96 21.01
C THR A 145 -18.58 51.36 21.68
N LEU A 146 -19.73 50.87 21.21
CA LEU A 146 -21.04 51.20 21.80
C LEU A 146 -21.19 50.63 23.22
N ILE A 147 -20.78 49.38 23.44
CA ILE A 147 -20.76 48.76 24.77
C ILE A 147 -19.78 49.51 25.68
N GLY A 148 -18.59 49.82 25.16
CA GLY A 148 -17.56 50.57 25.85
C GLY A 148 -18.01 51.97 26.29
N TRP A 149 -18.69 52.69 25.40
CA TRP A 149 -19.29 53.98 25.70
C TRP A 149 -20.38 53.88 26.77
N GLY A 150 -21.26 52.88 26.69
CA GLY A 150 -22.26 52.63 27.74
C GLY A 150 -21.64 52.34 29.11
N LEU A 151 -20.55 51.58 29.15
CA LEU A 151 -19.80 51.33 30.39
C LEU A 151 -19.14 52.59 30.94
N LEU A 152 -18.60 53.46 30.09
CA LEU A 152 -18.05 54.75 30.50
C LEU A 152 -19.12 55.74 30.95
N GLU A 153 -20.37 55.63 30.48
CA GLU A 153 -21.48 56.43 31.01
C GLU A 153 -21.93 55.95 32.40
N LEU A 154 -21.94 54.63 32.62
CA LEU A 154 -22.32 54.04 33.92
C LEU A 154 -21.22 54.20 34.98
N PHE A 155 -19.96 54.20 34.57
CA PHE A 155 -18.80 54.23 35.46
C PHE A 155 -17.70 55.18 34.94
N PRO A 156 -17.94 56.50 34.94
CA PRO A 156 -17.10 57.46 34.22
C PRO A 156 -15.73 57.75 34.84
N GLY A 157 -15.50 57.42 36.11
CA GLY A 157 -14.28 57.84 36.81
C GLY A 157 -14.14 59.38 36.82
N SER A 158 -12.99 59.89 36.38
CA SER A 158 -12.73 61.34 36.22
C SER A 158 -12.87 61.84 34.78
N LEU A 159 -13.33 61.00 33.84
CA LEU A 159 -13.40 61.32 32.41
C LEU A 159 -14.60 62.24 32.09
N ALA A 160 -14.33 63.38 31.46
CA ALA A 160 -15.36 64.34 31.05
C ALA A 160 -16.37 63.72 30.08
N ARG A 161 -17.64 64.13 30.19
CA ARG A 161 -18.75 63.51 29.46
C ARG A 161 -18.63 63.64 27.94
N GLU A 162 -18.12 64.77 27.46
CA GLU A 162 -17.88 65.05 26.04
C GLU A 162 -16.81 64.14 25.41
N ASP A 163 -15.88 63.63 26.22
CA ASP A 163 -14.77 62.80 25.78
C ASP A 163 -15.09 61.29 25.80
N ARG A 164 -16.17 60.85 26.46
CA ARG A 164 -16.42 59.41 26.73
C ARG A 164 -16.62 58.58 25.46
N PHE A 165 -17.38 59.09 24.49
CA PHE A 165 -17.62 58.37 23.24
C PHE A 165 -16.34 58.29 22.41
N PHE A 166 -15.64 59.42 22.25
CA PHE A 166 -14.40 59.48 21.49
C PHE A 166 -13.28 58.68 22.18
N TYR A 167 -13.24 58.63 23.51
CA TYR A 167 -12.32 57.78 24.27
C TYR A 167 -12.61 56.29 24.07
N ALA A 168 -13.89 55.86 24.11
CA ALA A 168 -14.26 54.48 23.82
C ALA A 168 -13.90 54.09 22.38
N LEU A 169 -14.23 54.94 21.40
CA LEU A 169 -13.88 54.74 19.99
C LEU A 169 -12.36 54.65 19.81
N ASN A 170 -11.61 55.53 20.49
CA ASN A 170 -10.16 55.57 20.42
C ASN A 170 -9.52 54.29 20.97
N ARG A 171 -10.00 53.84 22.14
CA ARG A 171 -9.43 52.70 22.84
C ARG A 171 -9.82 51.35 22.25
N VAL A 172 -11.02 51.21 21.71
CA VAL A 172 -11.49 49.99 21.03
C VAL A 172 -10.94 49.90 19.61
N GLY A 173 -10.88 51.02 18.88
CA GLY A 173 -10.52 51.06 17.47
C GLY A 173 -9.06 50.72 17.14
N ALA A 174 -8.13 50.81 18.11
CA ALA A 174 -6.67 50.64 17.97
C ALA A 174 -5.95 51.52 16.92
N PHE A 175 -6.67 52.07 15.93
CA PHE A 175 -6.18 52.92 14.83
C PHE A 175 -6.46 54.41 15.03
N ALA A 176 -7.12 54.79 16.11
CA ALA A 176 -7.33 56.17 16.45
C ALA A 176 -6.11 56.63 17.27
N GLY A 177 -5.28 57.46 16.65
CA GLY A 177 -3.96 57.85 17.16
C GLY A 177 -3.98 58.95 18.21
N ALA A 178 -5.02 59.09 19.03
CA ALA A 178 -5.04 60.09 20.09
C ALA A 178 -4.32 59.54 21.33
N SER A 179 -3.25 60.22 21.76
CA SER A 179 -2.55 59.97 23.02
C SER A 179 -3.50 60.10 24.21
N ALA A 180 -3.21 59.40 25.32
CA ALA A 180 -4.02 59.48 26.53
C ALA A 180 -4.19 60.93 27.06
N ASP A 181 -3.24 61.81 26.73
CA ASP A 181 -3.21 63.23 27.07
C ASP A 181 -4.20 64.08 26.27
N SER A 182 -4.78 63.52 25.20
CA SER A 182 -5.77 64.20 24.35
C SER A 182 -7.18 64.21 24.94
N PHE A 183 -7.39 63.57 26.10
CA PHE A 183 -8.69 63.43 26.76
C PHE A 183 -8.64 63.96 28.19
N SER A 184 -9.71 64.63 28.62
CA SER A 184 -9.78 65.26 29.94
C SER A 184 -10.23 64.25 31.02
N GLY A 185 -9.24 63.61 31.65
CA GLY A 185 -9.41 62.69 32.77
C GLY A 185 -9.14 61.22 32.43
N HIS A 186 -9.41 60.33 33.39
CA HIS A 186 -9.10 58.91 33.26
C HIS A 186 -10.27 58.03 33.72
N PRO A 187 -10.62 56.98 32.95
CA PRO A 187 -11.59 55.99 33.39
C PRO A 187 -10.98 55.04 34.43
N HIS A 188 -11.82 54.28 35.13
CA HIS A 188 -11.34 53.20 36.01
C HIS A 188 -10.47 52.21 35.25
N VAL A 189 -9.36 51.79 35.88
CA VAL A 189 -8.34 50.90 35.29
C VAL A 189 -8.96 49.62 34.70
N PHE A 190 -9.96 49.05 35.38
CA PHE A 190 -10.67 47.85 34.93
C PHE A 190 -11.45 48.09 33.63
N ILE A 191 -12.13 49.24 33.51
CA ILE A 191 -12.91 49.60 32.31
C ILE A 191 -11.97 49.91 31.15
N ASN A 192 -10.86 50.60 31.42
CA ASN A 192 -9.83 50.84 30.41
C ASN A 192 -9.25 49.54 29.83
N ALA A 193 -9.02 48.54 30.69
CA ALA A 193 -8.59 47.21 30.27
C ALA A 193 -9.68 46.48 29.45
N LEU A 194 -10.95 46.62 29.83
CA LEU A 194 -12.08 46.00 29.14
C LEU A 194 -12.32 46.59 27.74
N LEU A 195 -12.14 47.91 27.58
CA LEU A 195 -12.20 48.58 26.27
C LEU A 195 -11.12 48.06 25.31
N GLY A 196 -9.88 47.91 25.80
CA GLY A 196 -8.81 47.29 25.03
C GLY A 196 -9.09 45.83 24.68
N LEU A 197 -9.76 45.09 25.58
CA LEU A 197 -10.17 43.71 25.34
C LEU A 197 -11.24 43.60 24.23
N PHE A 198 -12.17 44.56 24.11
CA PHE A 198 -13.14 44.55 23.01
C PHE A 198 -12.50 44.74 21.64
N GLY A 199 -11.55 45.67 21.52
CA GLY A 199 -10.77 45.85 20.30
C GLY A 199 -9.96 44.60 19.95
N ALA A 200 -9.31 44.01 20.95
CA ALA A 200 -8.59 42.75 20.83
C ALA A 200 -9.49 41.58 20.36
N LEU A 201 -10.69 41.46 20.92
CA LEU A 201 -11.66 40.43 20.57
C LEU A 201 -12.18 40.62 19.15
N ALA A 202 -12.49 41.85 18.74
CA ALA A 202 -12.92 42.17 17.37
C ALA A 202 -11.84 41.79 16.34
N LEU A 203 -10.57 42.12 16.63
CA LEU A 203 -9.42 41.76 15.79
C LEU A 203 -9.23 40.24 15.73
N MET A 204 -9.33 39.56 16.87
CA MET A 204 -9.24 38.11 16.96
C MET A 204 -10.33 37.41 16.14
N VAL A 205 -11.59 37.83 16.27
CA VAL A 205 -12.72 37.27 15.52
C VAL A 205 -12.58 37.55 14.02
N ALA A 206 -12.15 38.75 13.63
CA ALA A 206 -11.90 39.08 12.23
C ALA A 206 -10.76 38.24 11.62
N ALA A 207 -9.66 38.05 12.36
CA ALA A 207 -8.56 37.19 11.94
C ALA A 207 -9.00 35.72 11.82
N ILE A 208 -9.81 35.24 12.78
CA ILE A 208 -10.43 33.91 12.71
C ILE A 208 -11.28 33.80 11.43
N VAL A 209 -12.14 34.77 11.12
CA VAL A 209 -12.97 34.77 9.88
C VAL A 209 -12.12 34.81 8.61
N LEU A 210 -10.99 35.54 8.62
CA LEU A 210 -10.05 35.59 7.50
C LEU A 210 -9.40 34.23 7.23
N PHE A 211 -9.15 33.44 8.29
CA PHE A 211 -8.38 32.19 8.21
C PHE A 211 -9.19 30.90 8.38
N GLN A 212 -10.45 30.94 8.83
CA GLN A 212 -11.43 29.82 8.91
C GLN A 212 -11.88 29.33 7.52
N SER A 213 -10.92 29.17 6.60
CA SER A 213 -11.12 28.68 5.25
C SER A 213 -12.13 27.53 5.17
N GLN A 214 -13.25 27.82 4.50
CA GLN A 214 -14.18 26.91 3.83
C GLN A 214 -14.71 25.73 4.65
N ARG A 215 -15.92 25.89 5.20
CA ARG A 215 -16.92 24.83 5.00
C ARG A 215 -17.18 24.75 3.50
N ALA A 216 -16.96 23.60 2.90
CA ALA A 216 -17.23 23.40 1.49
C ALA A 216 -18.74 23.56 1.27
N GLU A 217 -19.15 24.51 0.42
CA GLU A 217 -20.48 24.53 -0.19
C GLU A 217 -20.61 23.44 -1.28
N ASN A 218 -19.69 22.47 -1.32
CA ASN A 218 -19.68 21.34 -2.24
C ASN A 218 -20.07 20.06 -1.48
N ALA A 219 -21.26 20.05 -0.91
CA ALA A 219 -21.88 18.79 -0.51
C ALA A 219 -22.19 17.96 -1.77
N LEU A 220 -22.38 16.66 -1.59
CA LEU A 220 -22.73 15.74 -2.67
C LEU A 220 -23.96 16.22 -3.46
N THR A 221 -23.88 16.25 -4.79
CA THR A 221 -25.06 16.43 -5.66
C THR A 221 -25.83 15.12 -5.83
N GLY A 222 -27.04 15.16 -6.40
CA GLY A 222 -27.81 13.93 -6.66
C GLY A 222 -27.11 13.04 -7.67
N GLU A 223 -26.56 13.62 -8.74
CA GLU A 223 -25.80 12.89 -9.76
C GLU A 223 -24.51 12.27 -9.20
N ASP A 224 -23.84 12.97 -8.28
CA ASP A 224 -22.69 12.42 -7.55
C ASP A 224 -23.12 11.21 -6.68
N GLU A 225 -24.26 11.29 -5.99
CA GLU A 225 -24.78 10.20 -5.15
C GLU A 225 -25.14 8.99 -6.00
N SER A 226 -25.83 9.23 -7.12
CA SER A 226 -26.20 8.21 -8.10
C SER A 226 -24.95 7.47 -8.62
N ALA A 227 -23.91 8.21 -9.02
CA ALA A 227 -22.66 7.61 -9.48
C ALA A 227 -21.93 6.78 -8.40
N ILE A 228 -21.90 7.27 -7.15
CA ILE A 228 -21.30 6.52 -6.02
C ILE A 228 -22.08 5.25 -5.74
N ARG A 229 -23.42 5.29 -5.77
CA ARG A 229 -24.27 4.12 -5.59
C ARG A 229 -24.04 3.07 -6.68
N GLY A 230 -23.93 3.49 -7.94
CA GLY A 230 -23.57 2.57 -9.04
C GLY A 230 -22.21 1.91 -8.82
N LEU A 231 -21.20 2.66 -8.35
CA LEU A 231 -19.90 2.08 -7.98
C LEU A 231 -19.98 1.11 -6.79
N LEU A 232 -20.87 1.36 -5.83
CA LEU A 232 -21.11 0.47 -4.69
C LEU A 232 -21.89 -0.80 -5.08
N GLU A 233 -22.80 -0.74 -6.05
CA GLU A 233 -23.47 -1.93 -6.58
C GLU A 233 -22.47 -2.85 -7.29
N LEU A 234 -21.59 -2.27 -8.12
CA LEU A 234 -20.57 -3.02 -8.87
C LEU A 234 -19.41 -3.51 -7.99
N TYR A 235 -18.92 -2.68 -7.06
CA TYR A 235 -17.66 -2.91 -6.33
C TYR A 235 -17.76 -2.81 -4.81
N GLY A 236 -18.94 -2.53 -4.24
CA GLY A 236 -19.14 -2.26 -2.81
C GLY A 236 -18.95 -3.46 -1.88
N LYS A 237 -18.69 -4.66 -2.41
CA LYS A 237 -18.33 -5.85 -1.60
C LYS A 237 -16.97 -5.71 -0.88
N ASN A 238 -16.13 -4.78 -1.31
CA ASN A 238 -14.74 -4.67 -0.88
C ASN A 238 -14.57 -4.00 0.50
N ASP A 239 -15.51 -3.16 0.93
CA ASP A 239 -15.42 -2.44 2.20
C ASP A 239 -16.79 -2.34 2.88
N SER A 240 -16.86 -2.79 4.14
CA SER A 240 -18.08 -2.70 4.97
C SER A 240 -18.50 -1.26 5.28
N LEU A 241 -17.58 -0.30 5.16
CA LEU A 241 -17.85 1.12 5.39
C LEU A 241 -18.18 1.88 4.10
N GLY A 242 -18.11 1.22 2.94
CA GLY A 242 -18.28 1.85 1.64
C GLY A 242 -19.62 2.57 1.48
N TYR A 243 -20.71 2.02 2.02
CA TYR A 243 -22.04 2.62 1.90
C TYR A 243 -22.16 3.98 2.60
N PHE A 244 -21.39 4.21 3.67
CA PHE A 244 -21.35 5.51 4.36
C PHE A 244 -20.69 6.63 3.53
N ALA A 245 -20.08 6.30 2.40
CA ALA A 245 -19.62 7.29 1.43
C ALA A 245 -20.78 8.08 0.81
N THR A 246 -22.00 7.53 0.78
CA THR A 246 -23.20 8.18 0.22
C THR A 246 -23.76 9.32 1.09
N ARG A 247 -23.15 9.59 2.24
CA ARG A 247 -23.63 10.63 3.16
C ARG A 247 -23.54 12.02 2.54
N ARG A 248 -24.66 12.75 2.55
CA ARG A 248 -24.83 14.05 1.87
C ARG A 248 -24.07 15.22 2.49
N ASP A 249 -23.47 15.06 3.67
CA ASP A 249 -22.57 16.07 4.26
C ASP A 249 -21.12 15.93 3.78
N LYS A 250 -20.82 14.92 2.96
CA LYS A 250 -19.52 14.69 2.32
C LYS A 250 -19.50 15.33 0.93
N ALA A 251 -18.30 15.74 0.53
CA ALA A 251 -17.94 16.06 -0.84
C ALA A 251 -17.32 14.82 -1.50
N VAL A 252 -17.20 14.81 -2.83
CA VAL A 252 -16.57 13.72 -3.57
C VAL A 252 -15.57 14.23 -4.60
N VAL A 253 -14.54 13.42 -4.86
CA VAL A 253 -13.64 13.56 -6.00
C VAL A 253 -13.54 12.22 -6.73
N PHE A 254 -13.75 12.24 -8.04
CA PHE A 254 -13.67 11.05 -8.89
C PHE A 254 -12.28 10.90 -9.53
N ALA A 255 -11.90 9.65 -9.81
CA ALA A 255 -10.84 9.36 -10.77
C ALA A 255 -11.21 9.96 -12.14
N PRO A 256 -10.25 10.34 -12.99
CA PRO A 256 -10.53 10.86 -14.33
C PRO A 256 -11.40 9.93 -15.19
N THR A 257 -11.29 8.62 -14.96
CA THR A 257 -12.10 7.58 -15.63
C THR A 257 -13.51 7.44 -15.05
N GLY A 258 -13.76 7.99 -13.86
CA GLY A 258 -15.00 7.85 -13.09
C GLY A 258 -15.25 6.45 -12.51
N ARG A 259 -14.29 5.53 -12.62
CA ARG A 259 -14.40 4.15 -12.09
C ARG A 259 -14.09 4.01 -10.60
N ALA A 260 -13.61 5.07 -9.97
CA ALA A 260 -13.40 5.15 -8.53
C ALA A 260 -13.60 6.58 -8.02
N ALA A 261 -13.91 6.73 -6.74
CA ALA A 261 -14.17 8.01 -6.09
C ALA A 261 -13.70 8.00 -4.63
N ILE A 262 -13.35 9.18 -4.10
CA ILE A 262 -13.06 9.39 -2.68
C ILE A 262 -14.03 10.44 -2.15
N THR A 263 -14.75 10.07 -1.09
CA THR A 263 -15.60 10.99 -0.37
C THR A 263 -14.86 11.57 0.83
N TYR A 264 -15.02 12.86 1.06
CA TYR A 264 -14.26 13.59 2.06
C TYR A 264 -15.04 14.76 2.66
N ARG A 265 -14.60 15.25 3.82
CA ARG A 265 -15.09 16.46 4.46
C ARG A 265 -13.92 17.28 4.99
N VAL A 266 -14.03 18.61 4.93
CA VAL A 266 -12.95 19.50 5.38
C VAL A 266 -13.28 20.05 6.77
N GLU A 267 -12.47 19.67 7.76
CA GLU A 267 -12.60 20.13 9.15
C GLU A 267 -11.28 20.71 9.65
N VAL A 268 -11.32 21.95 10.17
CA VAL A 268 -10.14 22.64 10.75
C VAL A 268 -8.91 22.63 9.79
N GLY A 269 -9.15 22.68 8.48
CA GLY A 269 -8.13 22.65 7.43
C GLY A 269 -7.47 21.28 7.21
N VAL A 270 -8.11 20.21 7.68
CA VAL A 270 -7.81 18.82 7.31
C VAL A 270 -8.90 18.38 6.33
N CYS A 271 -8.49 17.82 5.20
CA CYS A 271 -9.38 17.14 4.26
C CYS A 271 -9.44 15.68 4.69
N LEU A 272 -10.54 15.30 5.35
CA LEU A 272 -10.72 14.01 5.98
C LEU A 272 -11.57 13.10 5.08
N ALA A 273 -10.97 12.03 4.55
CA ALA A 273 -11.67 10.95 3.86
C ALA A 273 -12.09 9.85 4.86
N SER A 274 -13.13 9.09 4.53
CA SER A 274 -13.65 7.99 5.35
C SER A 274 -13.67 6.68 4.56
N GLY A 275 -13.17 5.60 5.16
CA GLY A 275 -13.16 4.27 4.53
C GLY A 275 -12.21 4.18 3.34
N ASP A 276 -12.44 3.17 2.51
CA ASP A 276 -11.68 2.96 1.27
C ASP A 276 -12.20 3.86 0.14
N PRO A 277 -11.39 4.08 -0.93
CA PRO A 277 -11.93 4.62 -2.17
C PRO A 277 -13.07 3.72 -2.71
N VAL A 278 -14.17 4.35 -3.14
CA VAL A 278 -15.34 3.63 -3.67
C VAL A 278 -15.12 3.33 -5.15
N GLY A 279 -15.33 2.09 -5.59
CA GLY A 279 -15.21 1.67 -7.00
C GLY A 279 -14.09 0.66 -7.26
N ASP A 280 -13.66 0.53 -8.52
CA ASP A 280 -12.66 -0.47 -8.93
C ASP A 280 -11.31 -0.24 -8.24
N PRO A 281 -10.76 -1.23 -7.48
CA PRO A 281 -9.43 -1.16 -6.89
C PRO A 281 -8.31 -0.77 -7.86
N LYS A 282 -8.42 -1.13 -9.14
CA LYS A 282 -7.43 -0.76 -10.17
C LYS A 282 -7.43 0.76 -10.45
N ALA A 283 -8.55 1.43 -10.22
CA ALA A 283 -8.69 2.87 -10.41
C ALA A 283 -8.43 3.69 -9.13
N TRP A 284 -8.28 3.03 -7.96
CA TRP A 284 -8.01 3.71 -6.68
C TRP A 284 -6.78 4.64 -6.72
N PRO A 285 -5.61 4.27 -7.31
CA PRO A 285 -4.47 5.16 -7.35
C PRO A 285 -4.77 6.52 -8.03
N GLN A 286 -5.60 6.50 -9.08
CA GLN A 286 -5.98 7.72 -9.81
C GLN A 286 -6.95 8.59 -8.99
N ALA A 287 -7.87 7.98 -8.25
CA ALA A 287 -8.77 8.69 -7.34
C ALA A 287 -7.99 9.33 -6.17
N ILE A 288 -7.05 8.59 -5.57
CA ILE A 288 -6.17 9.08 -4.49
C ILE A 288 -5.32 10.24 -5.00
N GLU A 289 -4.73 10.13 -6.19
CA GLU A 289 -3.95 11.22 -6.77
C GLU A 289 -4.80 12.48 -7.02
N ALA A 290 -6.01 12.33 -7.57
CA ALA A 290 -6.94 13.44 -7.77
C ALA A 290 -7.30 14.13 -6.44
N TRP A 291 -7.55 13.35 -5.39
CA TRP A 291 -7.83 13.85 -4.05
C TRP A 291 -6.62 14.55 -3.41
N LEU A 292 -5.40 14.01 -3.54
CA LEU A 292 -4.19 14.65 -3.02
C LEU A 292 -3.89 15.97 -3.74
N ARG A 293 -4.07 16.03 -5.07
CA ARG A 293 -3.95 17.30 -5.83
C ARG A 293 -4.97 18.34 -5.37
N LEU A 294 -6.17 17.90 -5.01
CA LEU A 294 -7.20 18.77 -4.45
C LEU A 294 -6.80 19.29 -3.05
N CYS A 295 -6.34 18.41 -2.17
CA CYS A 295 -5.83 18.77 -0.84
C CYS A 295 -4.69 19.78 -0.96
N GLN A 296 -3.77 19.52 -1.90
CA GLN A 296 -2.73 20.45 -2.26
C GLN A 296 -3.38 21.78 -2.64
N ALA A 297 -4.13 21.91 -3.73
CA ALA A 297 -4.67 23.17 -4.27
C ALA A 297 -5.22 24.18 -3.23
N TYR A 298 -5.82 23.68 -2.13
CA TYR A 298 -6.40 24.49 -1.05
C TYR A 298 -5.55 24.56 0.24
N GLY A 299 -4.42 23.87 0.30
CA GLY A 299 -3.52 23.83 1.45
C GLY A 299 -4.10 23.05 2.62
N TRP A 300 -4.90 22.01 2.34
CA TRP A 300 -5.48 21.12 3.34
C TRP A 300 -4.54 19.97 3.64
N ALA A 301 -4.45 19.60 4.91
CA ALA A 301 -3.75 18.39 5.32
C ALA A 301 -4.62 17.17 4.95
N PRO A 302 -4.12 16.20 4.17
CA PRO A 302 -4.88 14.98 3.87
C PRO A 302 -4.91 14.08 5.12
N GLY A 303 -6.08 13.54 5.42
CA GLY A 303 -6.27 12.52 6.45
C GLY A 303 -7.31 11.51 6.01
N VAL A 304 -7.12 10.24 6.37
CA VAL A 304 -8.10 9.17 6.13
C VAL A 304 -8.41 8.50 7.46
N MET A 305 -9.68 8.15 7.69
CA MET A 305 -10.11 7.38 8.84
C MET A 305 -10.86 6.12 8.40
N GLY A 306 -10.56 4.98 9.04
CA GLY A 306 -11.34 3.76 8.87
C GLY A 306 -11.02 2.98 7.59
N ALA A 307 -9.87 3.25 6.96
CA ALA A 307 -9.42 2.50 5.79
C ALA A 307 -9.22 1.02 6.16
N SER A 308 -9.63 0.11 5.28
CA SER A 308 -9.27 -1.31 5.39
C SER A 308 -7.76 -1.49 5.20
N SER A 309 -7.24 -2.70 5.44
CA SER A 309 -5.84 -3.02 5.12
C SER A 309 -5.51 -2.70 3.65
N THR A 310 -6.39 -3.09 2.72
CA THR A 310 -6.21 -2.87 1.28
C THR A 310 -6.25 -1.38 0.92
N GLY A 311 -7.20 -0.63 1.49
CA GLY A 311 -7.26 0.82 1.29
C GLY A 311 -6.05 1.54 1.87
N ALA A 312 -5.61 1.14 3.06
CA ALA A 312 -4.42 1.70 3.73
C ALA A 312 -3.14 1.46 2.91
N GLU A 313 -3.01 0.30 2.26
CA GLU A 313 -1.93 0.02 1.33
C GLU A 313 -1.96 0.94 0.12
N ALA A 314 -3.13 1.18 -0.48
CA ALA A 314 -3.29 2.10 -1.59
C ALA A 314 -2.93 3.55 -1.21
N PHE A 315 -3.36 4.00 -0.02
CA PHE A 315 -2.98 5.31 0.52
C PHE A 315 -1.49 5.41 0.83
N ARG A 316 -0.88 4.32 1.32
CA ARG A 316 0.57 4.25 1.58
C ARG A 316 1.40 4.29 0.31
N ALA A 317 0.96 3.60 -0.74
CA ALA A 317 1.58 3.65 -2.06
C ALA A 317 1.56 5.07 -2.65
N ALA A 318 0.58 5.90 -2.27
CA ALA A 318 0.47 7.31 -2.65
C ALA A 318 1.26 8.27 -1.74
N GLY A 319 2.03 7.77 -0.77
CA GLY A 319 2.92 8.56 0.08
C GLY A 319 2.36 8.96 1.46
N LEU A 320 1.24 8.38 1.89
CA LEU A 320 0.74 8.56 3.27
C LEU A 320 1.31 7.50 4.22
N ASN A 321 1.40 7.82 5.49
CA ASN A 321 1.65 6.86 6.56
C ASN A 321 0.33 6.23 7.01
N ALA A 322 0.35 4.98 7.46
CA ALA A 322 -0.81 4.28 8.01
C ALA A 322 -0.56 3.90 9.47
N LEU A 323 -1.50 4.23 10.35
CA LEU A 323 -1.49 3.87 11.76
C LEU A 323 -2.77 3.07 12.06
N GLN A 324 -2.64 1.91 12.68
CA GLN A 324 -3.81 1.13 13.09
C GLN A 324 -4.63 1.96 14.09
N LEU A 325 -5.87 2.23 13.72
CA LEU A 325 -6.81 3.02 14.51
C LEU A 325 -7.59 2.13 15.49
N GLY A 326 -7.86 0.88 15.11
CA GLY A 326 -8.61 -0.10 15.91
C GLY A 326 -9.06 -1.27 15.04
N ASP A 327 -10.09 -2.00 15.49
CA ASP A 327 -10.57 -3.20 14.78
C ASP A 327 -12.11 -3.20 14.66
N GLU A 328 -12.62 -3.65 13.53
CA GLU A 328 -14.03 -3.85 13.25
C GLU A 328 -14.49 -5.24 13.66
N ALA A 329 -15.67 -5.33 14.29
CA ALA A 329 -16.26 -6.60 14.70
C ALA A 329 -17.19 -7.16 13.61
N ILE A 330 -16.76 -8.22 12.93
CA ILE A 330 -17.53 -8.89 11.86
C ILE A 330 -18.06 -10.22 12.38
N LEU A 331 -19.36 -10.45 12.20
CA LEU A 331 -20.02 -11.71 12.46
C LEU A 331 -20.29 -12.46 11.15
N HIS A 332 -20.06 -13.77 11.19
CA HIS A 332 -20.34 -14.69 10.10
C HIS A 332 -21.51 -15.59 10.51
N PRO A 333 -22.72 -15.37 9.95
CA PRO A 333 -23.94 -16.11 10.30
C PRO A 333 -23.84 -17.64 10.14
N ASP A 334 -23.05 -18.12 9.18
CA ASP A 334 -22.83 -19.54 8.90
C ASP A 334 -22.19 -20.30 10.07
N SER A 335 -21.24 -19.66 10.75
CA SER A 335 -20.51 -20.14 11.92
C SER A 335 -21.13 -19.72 13.25
N PHE A 336 -22.06 -18.74 13.25
CA PHE A 336 -22.71 -18.26 14.46
C PHE A 336 -23.60 -19.35 15.11
N ARG A 337 -23.29 -19.72 16.36
CA ARG A 337 -24.04 -20.73 17.13
C ARG A 337 -24.25 -20.30 18.59
N LEU A 338 -25.50 -20.26 19.05
CA LEU A 338 -25.83 -19.93 20.44
C LEU A 338 -25.54 -21.06 21.45
N SER A 339 -25.30 -22.30 20.99
CA SER A 339 -25.20 -23.50 21.83
C SER A 339 -23.83 -23.70 22.50
N GLY A 340 -22.81 -22.90 22.17
CA GLY A 340 -21.45 -23.03 22.70
C GLY A 340 -21.28 -22.64 24.18
N PRO A 341 -20.24 -23.15 24.88
CA PRO A 341 -19.93 -22.80 26.27
C PRO A 341 -19.61 -21.31 26.44
N ASP A 342 -18.88 -20.71 25.49
CA ASP A 342 -18.47 -19.30 25.54
C ASP A 342 -19.66 -18.33 25.30
N MET A 343 -20.69 -18.79 24.59
CA MET A 343 -21.92 -18.04 24.34
C MET A 343 -22.92 -18.07 25.51
N ARG A 344 -22.54 -18.59 26.68
CA ARG A 344 -23.41 -18.71 27.86
C ARG A 344 -24.03 -17.38 28.27
N ALA A 345 -23.25 -16.30 28.28
CA ALA A 345 -23.73 -14.97 28.66
C ALA A 345 -24.78 -14.42 27.68
N VAL A 346 -24.52 -14.54 26.38
CA VAL A 346 -25.45 -14.13 25.31
C VAL A 346 -26.71 -14.98 25.36
N ARG A 347 -26.58 -16.31 25.46
CA ARG A 347 -27.72 -17.25 25.56
C ARG A 347 -28.62 -16.94 26.76
N GLN A 348 -28.05 -16.59 27.92
CA GLN A 348 -28.82 -16.17 29.09
C GLN A 348 -29.52 -14.82 28.86
N ALA A 349 -28.89 -13.87 28.19
CA ALA A 349 -29.49 -12.59 27.83
C ALA A 349 -30.67 -12.77 26.86
N VAL A 350 -30.47 -13.52 25.78
CA VAL A 350 -31.50 -13.91 24.80
C VAL A 350 -32.68 -14.61 25.48
N THR A 351 -32.41 -15.57 26.36
CA THR A 351 -33.46 -16.30 27.09
C THR A 351 -34.28 -15.38 28.00
N ARG A 352 -33.63 -14.41 28.66
CA ARG A 352 -34.31 -13.43 29.51
C ARG A 352 -35.22 -12.50 28.69
N ALA A 353 -34.73 -11.99 27.55
CA ALA A 353 -35.51 -11.14 26.66
C ALA A 353 -36.75 -11.89 26.12
N ARG A 354 -36.59 -13.15 25.68
CA ARG A 354 -37.71 -13.99 25.23
C ARG A 354 -38.73 -14.26 26.34
N ARG A 355 -38.29 -14.54 27.57
CA ARG A 355 -39.20 -14.72 28.73
C ARG A 355 -39.95 -13.45 29.09
N ALA A 356 -39.37 -12.28 28.82
CA ALA A 356 -40.04 -11.01 28.95
C ALA A 356 -41.00 -10.70 27.78
N GLY A 357 -41.24 -11.66 26.87
CA GLY A 357 -42.18 -11.52 25.76
C GLY A 357 -41.60 -10.83 24.53
N ALA A 358 -40.29 -10.62 24.43
CA ALA A 358 -39.68 -10.02 23.24
C ALA A 358 -39.50 -11.03 22.10
N SER A 359 -39.95 -10.68 20.90
CA SER A 359 -39.65 -11.34 19.63
C SER A 359 -38.96 -10.36 18.67
N VAL A 360 -38.38 -10.87 17.57
CA VAL A 360 -37.64 -10.07 16.59
C VAL A 360 -38.29 -10.25 15.22
N ARG A 361 -38.42 -9.15 14.48
CA ARG A 361 -38.79 -9.13 13.06
C ARG A 361 -37.75 -8.37 12.25
N ILE A 362 -37.50 -8.81 11.03
CA ILE A 362 -36.52 -8.24 10.11
C ILE A 362 -37.25 -7.86 8.82
N ARG A 363 -37.13 -6.60 8.38
CA ARG A 363 -37.76 -6.07 7.16
C ARG A 363 -36.76 -5.20 6.41
N ARG A 364 -36.92 -5.01 5.10
CA ARG A 364 -36.17 -3.96 4.38
C ARG A 364 -36.91 -2.65 4.44
N HIS A 365 -36.20 -1.54 4.30
CA HIS A 365 -36.83 -0.21 4.29
C HIS A 365 -37.87 -0.07 3.18
N ARG A 366 -37.64 -0.68 2.02
CA ARG A 366 -38.61 -0.72 0.89
C ARG A 366 -39.92 -1.45 1.20
N ASP A 367 -39.96 -2.28 2.24
CA ASP A 367 -41.14 -3.08 2.60
C ASP A 367 -42.07 -2.32 3.56
N LEU A 368 -41.64 -1.15 4.04
CA LEU A 368 -42.40 -0.28 4.95
C LEU A 368 -43.13 0.78 4.13
N ASP A 369 -44.40 1.03 4.45
CA ASP A 369 -45.09 2.19 3.90
C ASP A 369 -44.59 3.51 4.56
N ALA A 370 -45.03 4.64 4.01
CA ALA A 370 -44.58 5.96 4.46
C ALA A 370 -44.98 6.26 5.92
N ASP A 371 -46.13 5.75 6.37
CA ASP A 371 -46.63 5.97 7.72
C ASP A 371 -45.86 5.09 8.73
N GLU A 372 -45.62 3.83 8.39
CA GLU A 372 -44.77 2.92 9.17
C GLU A 372 -43.34 3.43 9.30
N MET A 373 -42.75 3.96 8.22
CA MET A 373 -41.40 4.54 8.26
C MET A 373 -41.36 5.82 9.10
N ALA A 374 -42.39 6.66 9.03
CA ALA A 374 -42.49 7.85 9.89
C ALA A 374 -42.52 7.48 11.38
N GLU A 375 -43.24 6.42 11.77
CA GLU A 375 -43.20 5.92 13.13
C GLU A 375 -41.82 5.39 13.54
N VAL A 376 -41.10 4.72 12.63
CA VAL A 376 -39.73 4.25 12.89
C VAL A 376 -38.79 5.41 13.16
N VAL A 377 -38.87 6.48 12.35
CA VAL A 377 -38.08 7.71 12.52
C VAL A 377 -38.43 8.40 13.84
N GLU A 378 -39.72 8.57 14.15
CA GLU A 378 -40.16 9.18 15.41
C GLU A 378 -39.66 8.40 16.63
N ARG A 379 -39.70 7.05 16.58
CA ARG A 379 -39.14 6.20 17.64
C ARG A 379 -37.63 6.36 17.76
N ALA A 380 -36.90 6.41 16.64
CA ALA A 380 -35.45 6.60 16.61
C ALA A 380 -35.03 7.96 17.19
N ASP A 381 -35.82 9.01 16.93
CA ASP A 381 -35.66 10.36 17.46
C ASP A 381 -35.97 10.43 18.95
N THR A 382 -37.07 9.80 19.39
CA THR A 382 -37.52 9.82 20.79
C THR A 382 -36.59 9.03 21.71
N TRP A 383 -36.00 7.94 21.23
CA TRP A 383 -35.04 7.12 22.00
C TRP A 383 -33.60 7.60 21.88
N ARG A 384 -33.40 8.83 21.41
CA ARG A 384 -32.08 9.46 21.27
C ARG A 384 -31.60 9.99 22.63
N ASP A 385 -30.45 9.51 23.10
CA ASP A 385 -29.84 9.92 24.39
C ASP A 385 -29.09 11.26 24.33
N THR A 386 -28.74 11.78 23.15
CA THR A 386 -28.03 13.07 22.95
C THR A 386 -28.48 13.81 21.69
N ASP A 387 -28.59 15.15 21.73
CA ASP A 387 -29.10 16.01 20.63
C ASP A 387 -28.33 15.93 19.29
N ASP A 388 -27.11 15.38 19.30
CA ASP A 388 -26.24 15.29 18.12
C ASP A 388 -26.01 13.83 17.70
N GLU A 389 -26.42 13.48 16.47
CA GLU A 389 -26.06 12.20 15.87
C GLU A 389 -24.54 12.08 15.69
N ARG A 390 -24.00 10.92 16.09
CA ARG A 390 -22.58 10.60 16.11
C ARG A 390 -22.25 9.69 14.92
N GLY A 391 -21.07 9.85 14.32
CA GLY A 391 -20.58 8.92 13.30
C GLY A 391 -20.30 9.59 11.94
N PHE A 392 -19.07 9.99 11.60
CA PHE A 392 -18.69 10.45 10.24
C PHE A 392 -18.39 9.28 9.30
N SER A 393 -17.79 8.23 9.87
CA SER A 393 -17.37 7.03 9.14
C SER A 393 -18.38 5.89 9.25
N MET A 394 -19.34 5.96 10.20
CA MET A 394 -20.15 4.84 10.65
C MET A 394 -21.65 5.15 10.85
N ALA A 395 -22.12 6.31 10.39
CA ALA A 395 -23.54 6.66 10.43
C ALA A 395 -23.93 7.45 9.18
N LEU A 396 -25.03 7.06 8.54
CA LEU A 396 -25.64 7.80 7.44
C LEU A 396 -26.34 9.07 7.96
N GLY A 397 -26.93 9.00 9.15
CA GLY A 397 -27.65 10.10 9.77
C GLY A 397 -28.89 10.56 8.97
N ARG A 398 -29.54 9.63 8.25
CA ARG A 398 -30.73 9.88 7.42
C ARG A 398 -31.68 8.68 7.34
N LEU A 399 -32.15 8.18 8.49
CA LEU A 399 -33.08 7.06 8.53
C LEU A 399 -34.38 7.37 7.75
N GLY A 400 -34.82 6.43 6.91
CA GLY A 400 -36.07 6.56 6.14
C GLY A 400 -35.95 7.24 4.77
N ASP A 401 -34.73 7.50 4.28
CA ASP A 401 -34.54 8.02 2.93
C ASP A 401 -35.03 7.01 1.85
N PRO A 402 -35.85 7.43 0.87
CA PRO A 402 -36.34 6.52 -0.18
C PRO A 402 -35.25 5.85 -1.01
N ALA A 403 -34.07 6.47 -1.15
CA ALA A 403 -32.94 5.89 -1.88
C ALA A 403 -32.22 4.77 -1.09
N ASP A 404 -32.49 4.64 0.21
CA ASP A 404 -31.88 3.66 1.12
C ASP A 404 -32.81 2.44 1.35
N GLY A 405 -33.67 2.12 0.38
CA GLY A 405 -34.66 1.04 0.45
C GLY A 405 -34.08 -0.37 0.72
N ASP A 406 -32.81 -0.59 0.39
CA ASP A 406 -32.09 -1.85 0.64
C ASP A 406 -31.61 -2.03 2.08
N CYS A 407 -31.65 -0.99 2.92
CA CYS A 407 -31.28 -1.08 4.32
C CYS A 407 -32.21 -2.04 5.08
N LEU A 408 -31.64 -2.76 6.04
CA LEU A 408 -32.34 -3.73 6.89
C LEU A 408 -32.73 -3.09 8.22
N LEU A 409 -34.00 -3.21 8.57
CA LEU A 409 -34.53 -2.83 9.87
C LEU A 409 -34.81 -4.09 10.70
N VAL A 410 -34.11 -4.23 11.83
CA VAL A 410 -34.30 -5.30 12.82
C VAL A 410 -35.00 -4.70 14.02
N GLU A 411 -36.24 -5.10 14.27
CA GLU A 411 -37.06 -4.58 15.39
C GLU A 411 -37.31 -5.68 16.43
N ALA A 412 -37.14 -5.35 17.71
CA ALA A 412 -37.64 -6.16 18.79
C ALA A 412 -39.04 -5.68 19.20
N VAL A 413 -40.02 -6.57 19.22
CA VAL A 413 -41.42 -6.28 19.55
C VAL A 413 -41.88 -7.04 20.80
N GLN A 414 -42.81 -6.45 21.56
CA GLN A 414 -43.44 -7.04 22.73
C GLN A 414 -44.97 -6.87 22.69
N PRO A 415 -45.74 -7.76 23.33
CA PRO A 415 -47.19 -7.56 23.49
C PRO A 415 -47.49 -6.35 24.39
N GLY A 416 -48.27 -5.39 23.88
CA GLY A 416 -48.68 -4.17 24.59
C GLY A 416 -50.21 -3.99 24.62
N ALA A 417 -50.68 -2.97 25.36
CA ALA A 417 -52.10 -2.72 25.64
C ALA A 417 -52.97 -2.35 24.41
N GLY A 418 -52.36 -2.21 23.22
CA GLY A 418 -53.02 -1.91 21.95
C GLY A 418 -52.46 -2.66 20.73
N GLY A 419 -51.66 -3.72 20.92
CA GLY A 419 -51.00 -4.45 19.82
C GLY A 419 -49.53 -4.77 20.11
N GLU A 420 -48.75 -5.09 19.06
CA GLU A 420 -47.30 -5.24 19.15
C GLU A 420 -46.63 -3.87 19.34
N GLN A 421 -45.83 -3.73 20.40
CA GLN A 421 -45.05 -2.54 20.70
C GLN A 421 -43.57 -2.77 20.39
N VAL A 422 -42.96 -1.91 19.58
CA VAL A 422 -41.52 -1.94 19.31
C VAL A 422 -40.76 -1.38 20.53
N VAL A 423 -39.73 -2.10 20.99
CA VAL A 423 -38.94 -1.75 22.18
C VAL A 423 -37.44 -1.57 21.90
N ALA A 424 -36.96 -1.99 20.74
CA ALA A 424 -35.62 -1.66 20.26
C ALA A 424 -35.56 -1.83 18.74
N MET A 425 -34.59 -1.17 18.10
CA MET A 425 -34.37 -1.28 16.66
C MET A 425 -32.87 -1.21 16.31
N LEU A 426 -32.49 -1.92 15.26
CA LEU A 426 -31.21 -1.79 14.55
C LEU A 426 -31.50 -1.44 13.08
N SER A 427 -30.82 -0.43 12.54
CA SER A 427 -30.75 -0.17 11.09
C SER A 427 -29.39 -0.62 10.58
N LEU A 428 -29.36 -1.40 9.51
CA LEU A 428 -28.13 -1.85 8.86
C LEU A 428 -28.12 -1.46 7.39
N VAL A 429 -27.01 -0.90 6.94
CA VAL A 429 -26.78 -0.52 5.54
C VAL A 429 -26.22 -1.69 4.73
N PRO A 430 -26.44 -1.73 3.41
CA PRO A 430 -25.87 -2.75 2.55
C PRO A 430 -24.34 -2.74 2.53
N TRP A 431 -23.72 -3.90 2.64
CA TRP A 431 -22.30 -4.13 2.34
C TRP A 431 -22.20 -5.07 1.14
N GLY A 432 -22.15 -4.49 -0.06
CA GLY A 432 -22.30 -5.22 -1.33
C GLY A 432 -23.64 -5.95 -1.40
N ALA A 433 -23.68 -7.05 -2.16
CA ALA A 433 -24.92 -7.82 -2.38
C ALA A 433 -25.31 -8.74 -1.21
N ASN A 434 -24.37 -9.09 -0.33
CA ASN A 434 -24.56 -10.16 0.66
C ASN A 434 -24.03 -9.85 2.08
N GLY A 435 -23.73 -8.58 2.38
CA GLY A 435 -23.31 -8.13 3.70
C GLY A 435 -24.22 -7.03 4.24
N ALA A 436 -24.18 -6.83 5.56
CA ALA A 436 -24.87 -5.74 6.23
C ALA A 436 -23.97 -5.08 7.28
N SER A 437 -23.95 -3.75 7.35
CA SER A 437 -23.16 -2.99 8.33
C SER A 437 -24.07 -2.19 9.24
N LEU A 438 -23.84 -2.24 10.55
CA LEU A 438 -24.66 -1.52 11.52
C LEU A 438 -24.53 0.00 11.35
N ASP A 439 -25.65 0.69 11.12
CA ASP A 439 -25.73 2.15 11.00
C ASP A 439 -26.32 2.77 12.26
N LEU A 440 -27.45 2.22 12.72
CA LEU A 440 -28.20 2.75 13.85
C LEU A 440 -28.53 1.66 14.86
N MET A 441 -28.36 1.97 16.15
CA MET A 441 -28.87 1.16 17.25
C MET A 441 -29.63 2.05 18.22
N ARG A 442 -30.90 1.71 18.49
CA ARG A 442 -31.77 2.42 19.44
C ARG A 442 -32.51 1.46 20.34
N ARG A 443 -32.61 1.83 21.62
CA ARG A 443 -33.21 1.01 22.67
C ARG A 443 -34.16 1.87 23.50
N SER A 444 -35.43 1.48 23.58
CA SER A 444 -36.39 2.14 24.47
C SER A 444 -35.97 2.01 25.94
N PRO A 445 -36.21 3.01 26.80
CA PRO A 445 -36.04 2.89 28.25
C PRO A 445 -36.85 1.76 28.88
N GLN A 446 -37.96 1.34 28.26
CA GLN A 446 -38.83 0.26 28.75
C GLN A 446 -38.38 -1.14 28.28
N SER A 447 -37.33 -1.24 27.47
CA SER A 447 -36.91 -2.52 26.90
C SER A 447 -36.22 -3.46 27.90
N PRO A 448 -36.53 -4.78 27.85
CA PRO A 448 -35.88 -5.76 28.72
C PRO A 448 -34.36 -5.82 28.57
N ASN A 449 -33.69 -6.26 29.64
CA ASN A 449 -32.26 -6.55 29.55
C ASN A 449 -32.03 -7.80 28.69
N GLY A 450 -31.18 -7.66 27.67
CA GLY A 450 -30.90 -8.73 26.70
C GLY A 450 -31.53 -8.52 25.32
N THR A 451 -32.26 -7.42 25.09
CA THR A 451 -32.96 -7.18 23.81
C THR A 451 -32.01 -6.97 22.63
N ILE A 452 -30.88 -6.29 22.81
CA ILE A 452 -29.86 -6.14 21.74
C ILE A 452 -29.22 -7.49 21.41
N GLU A 453 -28.89 -8.29 22.44
CA GLU A 453 -28.38 -9.65 22.28
C GLU A 453 -29.34 -10.54 21.50
N LEU A 454 -30.65 -10.43 21.79
CA LEU A 454 -31.70 -11.11 21.04
C LEU A 454 -31.73 -10.67 19.57
N MET A 455 -31.74 -9.36 19.28
CA MET A 455 -31.79 -8.87 17.90
C MET A 455 -30.57 -9.28 17.07
N VAL A 456 -29.36 -9.11 17.59
CA VAL A 456 -28.12 -9.50 16.89
C VAL A 456 -28.08 -11.01 16.65
N SER A 457 -28.51 -11.81 17.64
CA SER A 457 -28.50 -13.27 17.52
C SER A 457 -29.54 -13.77 16.52
N GLU A 458 -30.75 -13.18 16.51
CA GLU A 458 -31.80 -13.51 15.53
C GLU A 458 -31.41 -13.05 14.12
N LEU A 459 -30.79 -11.88 13.98
CA LEU A 459 -30.25 -11.42 12.70
C LEU A 459 -29.27 -12.45 12.13
N CYS A 460 -28.32 -12.95 12.93
CA CYS A 460 -27.37 -13.97 12.47
C CYS A 460 -28.07 -15.31 12.20
N MET A 461 -29.01 -15.74 13.05
CA MET A 461 -29.69 -17.03 12.86
C MET A 461 -30.66 -17.05 11.67
N GLN A 462 -31.20 -15.90 11.26
CA GLN A 462 -32.12 -15.75 10.13
C GLN A 462 -31.43 -15.20 8.86
N ALA A 463 -30.12 -14.95 8.91
CA ALA A 463 -29.37 -14.26 7.85
C ALA A 463 -29.44 -14.96 6.49
N GLU A 464 -29.42 -16.30 6.47
CA GLU A 464 -29.52 -17.11 5.24
C GLU A 464 -30.83 -16.84 4.49
N GLY A 465 -31.95 -16.72 5.22
CA GLY A 465 -33.27 -16.45 4.64
C GLY A 465 -33.43 -15.04 4.05
N ILE A 466 -32.54 -14.11 4.41
CA ILE A 466 -32.53 -12.72 3.92
C ILE A 466 -31.34 -12.40 3.01
N GLY A 467 -30.52 -13.40 2.68
CA GLY A 467 -29.36 -13.29 1.78
C GLY A 467 -28.13 -12.62 2.38
N VAL A 468 -28.00 -12.58 3.71
CA VAL A 468 -26.87 -11.96 4.41
C VAL A 468 -25.88 -13.03 4.89
N THR A 469 -24.61 -12.86 4.54
CA THR A 469 -23.50 -13.77 4.87
C THR A 469 -22.47 -13.16 5.81
N ARG A 470 -22.50 -11.83 6.00
CA ARG A 470 -21.56 -11.09 6.87
C ARG A 470 -22.27 -9.91 7.50
N VAL A 471 -22.05 -9.70 8.80
CA VAL A 471 -22.66 -8.60 9.56
C VAL A 471 -21.59 -7.83 10.33
N SER A 472 -21.40 -6.55 10.03
CA SER A 472 -20.52 -5.67 10.83
C SER A 472 -21.28 -5.04 11.99
N LEU A 473 -20.74 -5.16 13.22
CA LEU A 473 -21.29 -4.63 14.47
C LEU A 473 -20.59 -3.35 14.97
N ASN A 474 -19.97 -2.60 14.07
CA ASN A 474 -19.19 -1.39 14.32
C ASN A 474 -17.72 -1.59 14.77
N PHE A 475 -16.97 -0.52 14.55
CA PHE A 475 -15.56 -0.35 14.82
C PHE A 475 -15.24 -0.05 16.28
N ALA A 476 -14.29 -0.79 16.88
CA ALA A 476 -13.75 -0.55 18.20
C ALA A 476 -12.36 0.12 18.12
N MET A 477 -12.32 1.43 18.39
CA MET A 477 -11.09 2.23 18.35
C MET A 477 -10.10 1.84 19.47
N PHE A 478 -8.81 1.76 19.12
CA PHE A 478 -7.67 1.47 20.02
C PHE A 478 -7.69 0.13 20.77
N ARG A 479 -8.39 -0.90 20.26
CA ARG A 479 -8.43 -2.22 20.88
C ARG A 479 -7.02 -2.81 21.14
N SER A 480 -6.14 -2.80 20.14
CA SER A 480 -4.78 -3.35 20.27
C SER A 480 -4.00 -2.75 21.44
N ALA A 481 -4.20 -1.45 21.73
CA ALA A 481 -3.60 -0.78 22.88
C ALA A 481 -4.21 -1.22 24.23
N PHE A 482 -5.50 -1.58 24.27
CA PHE A 482 -6.13 -2.16 25.46
C PHE A 482 -5.67 -3.61 25.71
N GLU A 483 -5.50 -4.41 24.66
CA GLU A 483 -5.12 -5.83 24.73
C GLU A 483 -3.64 -6.01 25.10
N GLN A 484 -2.73 -5.30 24.43
CA GLN A 484 -1.29 -5.31 24.74
C GLN A 484 -0.99 -4.84 26.16
N GLY A 485 -1.73 -3.84 26.67
CA GLY A 485 -1.60 -3.37 28.05
C GLY A 485 -2.18 -4.33 29.11
N ALA A 486 -2.97 -5.33 28.72
CA ALA A 486 -3.58 -6.32 29.60
C ALA A 486 -2.74 -7.61 29.78
N GLN A 487 -1.81 -7.87 28.87
CA GLN A 487 -1.02 -9.10 28.84
C GLN A 487 -0.01 -9.16 30.01
N LEU A 488 0.22 -10.37 30.54
CA LEU A 488 1.25 -10.68 31.53
C LEU A 488 2.64 -10.51 30.88
N GLY A 489 3.22 -9.31 31.00
CA GLY A 489 4.50 -8.95 30.37
C GLY A 489 4.57 -7.52 29.83
N ALA A 490 3.44 -6.79 29.81
CA ALA A 490 3.37 -5.45 29.23
C ALA A 490 4.36 -4.46 29.89
N GLY A 491 5.22 -3.82 29.07
CA GLY A 491 6.19 -2.83 29.51
C GLY A 491 5.58 -1.54 30.09
N PRO A 492 6.40 -0.67 30.74
CA PRO A 492 5.91 0.51 31.46
C PRO A 492 5.11 1.50 30.60
N VAL A 493 5.52 1.66 29.34
CA VAL A 493 4.90 2.59 28.38
C VAL A 493 3.51 2.11 27.95
N ALA A 494 3.35 0.82 27.68
CA ALA A 494 2.06 0.22 27.32
C ALA A 494 1.04 0.31 28.48
N ARG A 495 1.50 0.16 29.73
CA ARG A 495 0.67 0.34 30.93
C ARG A 495 0.24 1.79 31.14
N LEU A 496 1.13 2.76 30.91
CA LEU A 496 0.81 4.19 30.98
C LEU A 496 -0.19 4.60 29.90
N TRP A 497 0.00 4.12 28.67
CA TRP A 497 -0.93 4.34 27.55
C TRP A 497 -2.31 3.76 27.85
N ARG A 498 -2.40 2.53 28.37
CA ARG A 498 -3.66 1.94 28.85
C ARG A 498 -4.30 2.81 29.94
N ALA A 499 -3.55 3.29 30.91
CA ALA A 499 -4.07 4.14 31.99
C ALA A 499 -4.64 5.47 31.45
N LEU A 500 -3.95 6.10 30.48
CA LEU A 500 -4.45 7.28 29.78
C LEU A 500 -5.74 6.98 29.01
N LEU A 501 -5.78 5.89 28.24
CA LEU A 501 -6.97 5.49 27.47
C LEU A 501 -8.16 5.14 28.39
N VAL A 502 -7.93 4.50 29.54
CA VAL A 502 -8.95 4.21 30.55
C VAL A 502 -9.42 5.49 31.27
N PHE A 503 -8.55 6.48 31.45
CA PHE A 503 -8.97 7.79 31.95
C PHE A 503 -9.91 8.48 30.96
N PHE A 504 -9.56 8.52 29.67
CA PHE A 504 -10.39 9.09 28.61
C PHE A 504 -11.67 8.28 28.31
N SER A 505 -11.69 6.96 28.58
CA SER A 505 -12.88 6.11 28.38
C SER A 505 -14.07 6.52 29.27
N ARG A 506 -13.83 7.23 30.39
CA ARG A 506 -14.88 7.80 31.24
C ARG A 506 -15.73 8.86 30.53
N TRP A 507 -15.19 9.49 29.49
CA TRP A 507 -15.89 10.50 28.67
C TRP A 507 -16.29 9.97 27.27
N TRP A 508 -15.61 8.94 26.75
CA TRP A 508 -15.76 8.46 25.36
C TRP A 508 -16.23 7.01 25.16
N GLN A 509 -16.57 6.25 26.22
CA GLN A 509 -17.17 4.88 26.16
C GLN A 509 -16.45 3.82 25.29
N LEU A 510 -15.15 3.97 25.00
CA LEU A 510 -14.38 3.09 24.11
C LEU A 510 -14.31 1.62 24.58
N GLU A 511 -14.20 1.39 25.89
CA GLU A 511 -14.09 0.05 26.47
C GLU A 511 -15.44 -0.70 26.48
N THR A 512 -16.55 0.03 26.58
CA THR A 512 -17.91 -0.55 26.63
C THR A 512 -18.29 -1.15 25.29
N LEU A 513 -17.91 -0.51 24.18
CA LEU A 513 -18.18 -0.98 22.82
C LEU A 513 -17.40 -2.26 22.47
N TYR A 514 -16.11 -2.30 22.84
CA TYR A 514 -15.29 -3.51 22.70
C TYR A 514 -15.90 -4.69 23.47
N ARG A 515 -16.21 -4.51 24.76
CA ARG A 515 -16.79 -5.57 25.59
C ARG A 515 -18.20 -5.98 25.14
N SER A 516 -18.98 -5.05 24.57
CA SER A 516 -20.31 -5.38 24.03
C SER A 516 -20.24 -6.21 22.77
N ASN A 517 -19.20 -6.08 21.94
CA ASN A 517 -19.07 -6.84 20.69
C ASN A 517 -18.34 -8.17 20.91
N MET A 518 -17.32 -8.21 21.76
CA MET A 518 -16.53 -9.41 22.07
C MET A 518 -17.39 -10.61 22.53
N LYS A 519 -18.53 -10.35 23.20
CA LYS A 519 -19.44 -11.41 23.67
C LYS A 519 -20.08 -12.25 22.54
N TYR A 520 -20.06 -11.75 21.30
CA TYR A 520 -20.58 -12.46 20.12
C TYR A 520 -19.50 -13.25 19.37
N GLN A 521 -18.26 -13.25 19.86
CA GLN A 521 -17.10 -13.87 19.21
C GLN A 521 -16.91 -13.43 17.74
N PRO A 522 -16.80 -12.12 17.46
CA PRO A 522 -16.60 -11.64 16.09
C PRO A 522 -15.18 -11.95 15.58
N GLU A 523 -15.04 -12.05 14.27
CA GLU A 523 -13.78 -11.82 13.59
C GLU A 523 -13.43 -10.33 13.72
N TRP A 524 -12.17 -10.04 14.02
CA TRP A 524 -11.71 -8.67 14.20
C TRP A 524 -10.82 -8.24 13.06
N VAL A 525 -11.31 -7.30 12.25
CA VAL A 525 -10.61 -6.81 11.05
C VAL A 525 -9.99 -5.44 11.32
N PRO A 526 -8.68 -5.24 11.14
CA PRO A 526 -8.02 -3.99 11.46
C PRO A 526 -8.46 -2.86 10.54
N ARG A 527 -8.59 -1.66 11.11
CA ARG A 527 -8.83 -0.40 10.39
C ARG A 527 -7.74 0.61 10.68
N TYR A 528 -7.39 1.39 9.67
CA TYR A 528 -6.25 2.29 9.69
C TYR A 528 -6.67 3.75 9.55
N ALA A 529 -5.89 4.64 10.18
CA ALA A 529 -5.88 6.05 9.89
C ALA A 529 -4.65 6.39 9.04
N CYS A 530 -4.84 7.11 7.93
CA CYS A 530 -3.74 7.51 7.06
C CYS A 530 -3.49 9.02 7.14
N TYR A 531 -2.21 9.42 7.14
CA TYR A 531 -1.80 10.83 7.27
C TYR A 531 -0.46 11.10 6.57
N GLU A 532 -0.23 12.35 6.15
CA GLU A 532 1.00 12.72 5.42
C GLU A 532 2.25 12.73 6.32
N ASP A 533 2.17 13.36 7.50
CA ASP A 533 3.29 13.52 8.45
C ASP A 533 2.80 13.27 9.88
N ALA A 534 3.61 12.60 10.71
CA ALA A 534 3.35 12.36 12.12
C ALA A 534 3.03 13.64 12.91
N ARG A 535 3.57 14.79 12.51
CA ARG A 535 3.29 16.11 13.11
C ARG A 535 1.83 16.55 12.94
N LEU A 536 1.14 16.02 11.94
CA LEU A 536 -0.25 16.33 11.64
C LEU A 536 -1.24 15.44 12.40
N VAL A 537 -0.77 14.35 13.04
CA VAL A 537 -1.62 13.40 13.78
C VAL A 537 -2.53 14.09 14.82
N PRO A 538 -2.06 15.03 15.66
CA PRO A 538 -2.97 15.72 16.60
C PRO A 538 -4.06 16.53 15.89
N ARG A 539 -3.73 17.13 14.75
CA ARG A 539 -4.66 17.96 13.97
C ARG A 539 -5.69 17.09 13.23
N VAL A 540 -5.24 16.00 12.62
CA VAL A 540 -6.11 14.98 12.02
C VAL A 540 -7.02 14.39 13.10
N GLY A 541 -6.48 14.08 14.28
CA GLY A 541 -7.26 13.58 15.42
C GLY A 541 -8.35 14.55 15.89
N VAL A 542 -8.07 15.86 15.99
CA VAL A 542 -9.10 16.86 16.33
C VAL A 542 -10.16 16.96 15.22
N ALA A 543 -9.75 16.98 13.95
CA ALA A 543 -10.68 17.01 12.81
C ALA A 543 -11.59 15.77 12.81
N SER A 544 -11.03 14.59 13.07
CA SER A 544 -11.72 13.32 13.27
C SER A 544 -12.76 13.37 14.38
N VAL A 545 -12.40 13.88 15.56
CA VAL A 545 -13.32 14.02 16.71
C VAL A 545 -14.48 14.97 16.39
N ILE A 546 -14.22 16.06 15.66
CA ILE A 546 -15.25 17.02 15.22
C ILE A 546 -16.17 16.38 14.18
N ALA A 547 -15.60 15.68 13.19
CA ALA A 547 -16.35 15.03 12.13
C ALA A 547 -17.26 13.93 12.70
N GLU A 548 -16.73 13.08 13.58
CA GLU A 548 -17.48 12.02 14.28
C GLU A 548 -18.56 12.56 15.24
N GLY A 549 -18.59 13.88 15.50
CA GLY A 549 -19.61 14.55 16.31
C GLY A 549 -19.35 14.53 17.81
N PHE A 550 -18.15 14.16 18.25
CA PHE A 550 -17.76 14.13 19.67
C PHE A 550 -17.44 15.51 20.26
N LEU A 551 -17.20 16.52 19.40
CA LEU A 551 -16.93 17.90 19.82
C LEU A 551 -17.74 18.89 18.99
N VAL A 552 -18.67 19.59 19.64
CA VAL A 552 -19.62 20.53 19.00
C VAL A 552 -19.14 21.96 19.25
N LEU A 553 -18.78 22.67 18.19
CA LEU A 553 -18.34 24.06 18.30
C LEU A 553 -19.56 25.00 18.46
N PRO A 554 -19.56 25.96 19.40
CA PRO A 554 -20.72 26.76 19.80
C PRO A 554 -21.28 27.69 18.70
N PHE A 555 -20.62 27.80 17.55
CA PHE A 555 -21.03 28.61 16.39
C PHE A 555 -21.42 27.77 15.17
N SER A 556 -21.48 26.44 15.30
CA SER A 556 -21.87 25.53 14.23
C SER A 556 -23.38 25.32 14.23
N ARG A 557 -24.10 26.01 13.34
CA ARG A 557 -25.47 25.60 12.99
C ARG A 557 -25.39 24.30 12.18
N ARG A 558 -25.80 23.17 12.77
CA ARG A 558 -26.20 21.95 12.04
C ARG A 558 -27.62 22.21 11.55
N HIS A 559 -27.82 22.27 10.23
CA HIS A 559 -29.17 22.30 9.65
C HIS A 559 -29.31 21.04 8.80
N ASP A 560 -30.42 20.32 9.00
CA ASP A 560 -30.94 19.32 8.08
C ASP A 560 -31.28 20.00 6.76
N GLN A 561 -30.38 19.93 5.77
CA GLN A 561 -30.66 20.39 4.41
C GLN A 561 -30.52 19.23 3.42
N PRO A 562 -31.44 19.10 2.44
CA PRO A 562 -31.28 18.19 1.30
C PRO A 562 -30.07 18.63 0.44
N HIS A 563 -29.59 17.74 -0.46
CA HIS A 563 -28.39 17.92 -1.31
C HIS A 563 -28.01 19.38 -1.56
N THR A 564 -26.99 19.88 -0.86
CA THR A 564 -26.63 21.30 -0.88
C THR A 564 -25.53 21.64 -1.90
N GLY A 565 -25.08 20.65 -2.69
CA GLY A 565 -24.07 20.82 -3.73
C GLY A 565 -24.57 21.63 -4.92
N HIS A 566 -23.79 22.62 -5.34
CA HIS A 566 -24.07 23.41 -6.56
C HIS A 566 -23.21 23.00 -7.77
N HIS A 567 -22.26 22.09 -7.58
CA HIS A 567 -21.30 21.66 -8.61
C HIS A 567 -21.20 20.13 -8.63
N ILE A 568 -21.51 19.53 -9.78
CA ILE A 568 -21.36 18.10 -10.03
C ILE A 568 -19.85 17.79 -10.15
N ALA A 569 -19.38 16.76 -9.43
CA ALA A 569 -18.00 16.33 -9.42
C ALA A 569 -17.73 15.13 -10.33
N VAL A 570 -18.78 14.39 -10.72
CA VAL A 570 -18.70 13.30 -11.71
C VAL A 570 -18.03 13.79 -13.02
N PRO A 571 -17.14 12.99 -13.64
CA PRO A 571 -16.57 13.32 -14.95
C PRO A 571 -17.64 13.51 -16.02
N GLN A 572 -17.46 14.53 -16.88
CA GLN A 572 -18.40 14.87 -17.96
C GLN A 572 -18.71 13.67 -18.87
N SER A 573 -17.75 12.77 -19.09
CA SER A 573 -17.91 11.55 -19.89
C SER A 573 -18.94 10.56 -19.35
N ILE A 574 -19.25 10.62 -18.06
CA ILE A 574 -20.33 9.82 -17.44
C ILE A 574 -21.65 10.59 -17.49
N ILE A 575 -21.62 11.91 -17.26
CA ILE A 575 -22.80 12.77 -17.35
C ILE A 575 -23.41 12.72 -18.76
N ASP A 576 -22.58 12.77 -19.80
CA ASP A 576 -23.00 12.76 -21.20
C ASP A 576 -23.73 11.46 -21.60
N ARG A 577 -23.65 10.39 -20.79
CA ARG A 577 -24.37 9.13 -21.01
C ARG A 577 -25.84 9.19 -20.60
N GLY A 578 -26.23 10.16 -19.76
CA GLY A 578 -27.62 10.34 -19.32
C GLY A 578 -28.16 9.26 -18.39
N LEU A 579 -27.30 8.41 -17.79
CA LEU A 579 -27.68 7.29 -16.92
C LEU A 579 -27.83 7.68 -15.44
N LEU A 580 -27.41 8.88 -15.04
CA LEU A 580 -27.39 9.31 -13.64
C LEU A 580 -28.72 9.96 -13.24
N HIS A 581 -29.19 9.67 -12.03
CA HIS A 581 -30.44 10.21 -11.51
C HIS A 581 -30.19 11.44 -10.61
N HIS A 582 -30.94 12.52 -10.84
CA HIS A 582 -30.83 13.77 -10.07
C HIS A 582 -31.32 13.65 -8.62
N ASP A 583 -32.09 12.62 -8.28
CA ASP A 583 -32.57 12.36 -6.92
C ASP A 583 -31.58 11.56 -6.06
N GLY A 584 -30.47 11.11 -6.65
CA GLY A 584 -29.43 10.33 -5.98
C GLY A 584 -29.74 8.84 -5.83
N THR A 585 -30.78 8.34 -6.51
CA THR A 585 -31.03 6.89 -6.61
C THR A 585 -29.98 6.20 -7.48
N ALA A 586 -29.78 4.90 -7.26
CA ALA A 586 -28.79 4.14 -8.01
C ALA A 586 -29.18 4.04 -9.51
N PRO A 587 -28.21 4.19 -10.43
CA PRO A 587 -28.40 3.98 -11.86
C PRO A 587 -28.47 2.49 -12.20
N ASP A 588 -28.93 2.14 -13.41
CA ASP A 588 -28.96 0.73 -13.84
C ASP A 588 -27.52 0.18 -14.01
N ALA A 589 -27.14 -0.77 -13.15
CA ALA A 589 -25.79 -1.31 -13.07
C ALA A 589 -25.38 -2.08 -14.34
N ASP A 590 -26.32 -2.77 -14.99
CA ASP A 590 -26.04 -3.57 -16.19
C ASP A 590 -25.67 -2.66 -17.38
N GLU A 591 -26.35 -1.52 -17.53
CA GLU A 591 -26.04 -0.54 -18.59
C GLU A 591 -24.72 0.22 -18.33
N LEU A 592 -24.37 0.41 -17.05
CA LEU A 592 -23.10 0.98 -16.62
C LEU A 592 -21.91 0.03 -16.87
N GLU A 593 -22.10 -1.28 -16.70
CA GLU A 593 -21.09 -2.32 -16.93
C GLU A 593 -20.86 -2.57 -18.44
N VAL A 594 -21.92 -2.69 -19.25
CA VAL A 594 -21.84 -2.92 -20.71
C VAL A 594 -21.11 -1.78 -21.43
N GLY A 595 -21.32 -0.52 -21.01
CA GLY A 595 -20.60 0.63 -21.58
C GLY A 595 -19.11 0.72 -21.18
N LEU A 596 -18.65 -0.06 -20.20
CA LEU A 596 -17.23 -0.22 -19.86
C LEU A 596 -16.59 -1.36 -20.67
N ASP A 597 -17.37 -2.38 -21.02
CA ASP A 597 -16.95 -3.53 -21.84
C ASP A 597 -16.98 -3.27 -23.35
N GLU A 598 -17.86 -2.41 -23.86
CA GLU A 598 -17.89 -2.01 -25.28
C GLU A 598 -16.63 -1.24 -25.71
N GLU A 599 -16.03 -0.46 -24.79
CA GLU A 599 -14.70 0.08 -24.99
C GLU A 599 -13.64 -1.01 -25.09
N GLU A 600 -13.85 -2.19 -24.49
CA GLU A 600 -12.94 -3.33 -24.54
C GLU A 600 -13.06 -4.11 -25.85
N GLN A 601 -14.26 -4.27 -26.41
CA GLN A 601 -14.46 -4.90 -27.73
C GLN A 601 -13.98 -4.02 -28.89
N SER A 602 -14.11 -2.69 -28.77
CA SER A 602 -13.55 -1.69 -29.69
C SER A 602 -12.00 -1.73 -29.76
N ARG A 603 -11.32 -2.39 -28.81
CA ARG A 603 -9.85 -2.48 -28.72
C ARG A 603 -9.23 -3.68 -29.44
N LEU A 604 -10.00 -4.62 -30.01
CA LEU A 604 -9.40 -5.80 -30.67
C LEU A 604 -8.67 -5.40 -31.98
N PRO A 605 -7.39 -5.77 -32.16
CA PRO A 605 -6.64 -5.45 -33.38
C PRO A 605 -7.30 -6.03 -34.64
N GLU A 606 -7.26 -5.28 -35.75
CA GLU A 606 -7.89 -5.64 -37.02
C GLU A 606 -7.54 -7.06 -37.52
N GLN A 607 -6.27 -7.48 -37.37
CA GLN A 607 -5.85 -8.82 -37.78
C GLN A 607 -6.54 -9.94 -37.00
N VAL A 608 -6.90 -9.71 -35.73
CA VAL A 608 -7.65 -10.69 -34.93
C VAL A 608 -9.07 -10.81 -35.46
N ARG A 609 -9.71 -9.69 -35.78
CA ARG A 609 -11.07 -9.67 -36.37
C ARG A 609 -11.13 -10.43 -37.70
N VAL A 610 -10.17 -10.17 -38.60
CA VAL A 610 -10.09 -10.86 -39.89
C VAL A 610 -9.91 -12.37 -39.72
N ARG A 611 -9.04 -12.79 -38.80
CA ARG A 611 -8.81 -14.23 -38.52
C ARG A 611 -10.02 -14.91 -37.90
N MET A 612 -10.77 -14.22 -37.04
CA MET A 612 -12.03 -14.73 -36.49
C MET A 612 -13.11 -14.88 -37.58
N ALA A 613 -13.21 -13.91 -38.50
CA ALA A 613 -14.11 -14.02 -39.64
C ALA A 613 -13.76 -15.22 -40.54
N LYS A 614 -12.47 -15.43 -40.82
CA LYS A 614 -11.99 -16.59 -41.58
C LYS A 614 -12.27 -17.92 -40.86
N LEU A 615 -12.06 -17.98 -39.54
CA LEU A 615 -12.42 -19.15 -38.74
C LEU A 615 -13.90 -19.50 -38.90
N LYS A 616 -14.79 -18.50 -38.83
CA LYS A 616 -16.23 -18.69 -39.02
C LYS A 616 -16.54 -19.26 -40.41
N THR A 617 -15.94 -18.70 -41.46
CA THR A 617 -16.11 -19.22 -42.84
C THR A 617 -15.65 -20.68 -42.98
N LEU A 618 -14.54 -21.06 -42.34
CA LEU A 618 -14.07 -22.45 -42.35
C LEU A 618 -15.09 -23.38 -41.68
N GLN A 619 -15.64 -22.98 -40.53
CA GLN A 619 -16.64 -23.75 -39.79
C GLN A 619 -17.96 -23.87 -40.57
N ASP A 620 -18.42 -22.78 -41.19
CA ASP A 620 -19.63 -22.77 -42.02
C ASP A 620 -19.51 -23.71 -43.23
N ASN A 621 -18.27 -23.92 -43.73
CA ASN A 621 -17.96 -24.85 -44.81
C ASN A 621 -17.69 -26.29 -44.34
N GLY A 622 -17.92 -26.60 -43.05
CA GLY A 622 -17.70 -27.93 -42.48
C GLY A 622 -16.24 -28.31 -42.26
N VAL A 623 -15.32 -27.35 -42.33
CA VAL A 623 -13.90 -27.57 -42.00
C VAL A 623 -13.71 -27.47 -40.50
N ASP A 624 -13.34 -28.58 -39.87
CA ASP A 624 -12.91 -28.57 -38.48
C ASP A 624 -11.52 -27.92 -38.38
N ALA A 625 -11.49 -26.68 -37.86
CA ALA A 625 -10.28 -25.90 -37.69
C ALA A 625 -9.43 -26.31 -36.47
N TYR A 626 -9.97 -27.19 -35.61
CA TYR A 626 -9.33 -27.70 -34.40
C TYR A 626 -9.58 -29.21 -34.24
N PRO A 627 -9.17 -30.03 -35.22
CA PRO A 627 -9.47 -31.45 -35.22
C PRO A 627 -8.71 -32.22 -34.14
N VAL A 628 -9.20 -33.43 -33.85
CA VAL A 628 -8.44 -34.42 -33.07
C VAL A 628 -7.11 -34.71 -33.75
N GLY A 629 -6.03 -34.68 -32.97
CA GLY A 629 -4.67 -34.84 -33.48
C GLY A 629 -4.36 -36.26 -33.97
N GLU A 630 -3.67 -36.34 -35.09
CA GLU A 630 -3.08 -37.57 -35.63
C GLU A 630 -1.55 -37.47 -35.58
N GLN A 631 -0.88 -38.56 -35.20
CA GLN A 631 0.57 -38.57 -35.11
C GLN A 631 1.19 -38.50 -36.53
N PRO A 632 2.06 -37.51 -36.82
CA PRO A 632 2.80 -37.49 -38.09
C PRO A 632 3.76 -38.68 -38.16
N SER A 633 4.05 -39.17 -39.37
CA SER A 633 4.95 -40.32 -39.53
C SER A 633 6.41 -40.00 -39.20
N HIS A 634 6.81 -38.74 -39.35
CA HIS A 634 8.17 -38.27 -39.07
C HIS A 634 8.13 -36.91 -38.37
N THR A 635 9.17 -36.63 -37.58
CA THR A 635 9.54 -35.25 -37.25
C THR A 635 10.14 -34.59 -38.49
N ILE A 636 10.19 -33.26 -38.52
CA ILE A 636 10.77 -32.53 -39.65
C ILE A 636 12.25 -32.90 -39.87
N LEU A 637 13.05 -33.02 -38.80
CA LEU A 637 14.45 -33.41 -38.91
C LEU A 637 14.60 -34.82 -39.50
N ALA A 638 13.82 -35.79 -39.01
CA ALA A 638 13.84 -37.15 -39.55
C ALA A 638 13.38 -37.20 -41.02
N ALA A 639 12.39 -36.39 -41.41
CA ALA A 639 11.97 -36.27 -42.80
C ALA A 639 13.09 -35.70 -43.69
N LEU A 640 13.82 -34.70 -43.20
CA LEU A 640 14.99 -34.13 -43.87
C LEU A 640 16.16 -35.11 -43.99
N GLU A 641 16.23 -36.16 -43.18
CA GLU A 641 17.27 -37.19 -43.29
C GLU A 641 16.87 -38.33 -44.24
N SER A 642 15.58 -38.47 -44.57
CA SER A 642 15.07 -39.59 -45.39
C SER A 642 15.52 -39.52 -46.86
N GLU A 643 15.77 -40.69 -47.47
CA GLU A 643 16.29 -40.83 -48.85
C GLU A 643 15.26 -40.54 -49.97
N GLY A 644 14.06 -40.05 -49.64
CA GLY A 644 13.15 -39.37 -50.59
C GLY A 644 12.22 -40.23 -51.44
N ALA A 645 12.18 -41.56 -51.27
CA ALA A 645 11.34 -42.44 -52.08
C ALA A 645 9.95 -42.73 -51.51
N SER A 646 9.72 -42.52 -50.21
CA SER A 646 8.46 -42.84 -49.53
C SER A 646 7.61 -41.60 -49.24
N THR A 647 6.29 -41.75 -49.33
CA THR A 647 5.34 -40.75 -48.86
C THR A 647 5.44 -40.65 -47.34
N LEU A 648 5.57 -39.44 -46.83
CA LEU A 648 5.66 -39.15 -45.41
C LEU A 648 4.74 -38.00 -45.01
N THR A 649 4.44 -37.92 -43.72
CA THR A 649 3.55 -36.94 -43.13
C THR A 649 4.29 -36.21 -42.02
N VAL A 650 4.30 -34.88 -42.08
CA VAL A 650 4.84 -34.00 -41.05
C VAL A 650 3.77 -33.01 -40.61
N ALA A 651 3.90 -32.47 -39.40
CA ALA A 651 3.01 -31.46 -38.87
C ALA A 651 3.81 -30.34 -38.21
N GLY A 652 3.32 -29.11 -38.27
CA GLY A 652 4.02 -27.97 -37.69
C GLY A 652 3.32 -26.63 -37.89
N ARG A 653 4.00 -25.56 -37.48
CA ARG A 653 3.52 -24.18 -37.60
C ARG A 653 4.02 -23.52 -38.88
N VAL A 654 3.12 -22.82 -39.57
CA VAL A 654 3.44 -22.06 -40.77
C VAL A 654 4.07 -20.72 -40.38
N LEU A 655 5.33 -20.49 -40.76
CA LEU A 655 6.07 -19.28 -40.42
C LEU A 655 6.17 -18.30 -41.59
N ARG A 656 6.07 -18.80 -42.82
CA ARG A 656 6.17 -17.98 -44.03
C ARG A 656 5.38 -18.62 -45.16
N ILE A 657 4.80 -17.78 -46.01
CA ILE A 657 4.11 -18.17 -47.24
C ILE A 657 4.61 -17.24 -48.37
N ARG A 658 4.86 -17.81 -49.56
CA ARG A 658 5.16 -17.08 -50.80
C ARG A 658 4.40 -17.73 -51.95
N ASP A 659 3.47 -17.00 -52.52
CA ASP A 659 2.60 -17.47 -53.60
C ASP A 659 3.02 -16.88 -54.95
N TYR A 660 3.01 -17.73 -55.99
CA TYR A 660 3.30 -17.37 -57.38
C TYR A 660 2.16 -17.78 -58.34
N GLY A 661 0.93 -17.95 -57.84
CA GLY A 661 -0.29 -18.15 -58.65
C GLY A 661 -0.51 -19.55 -59.20
N GLY A 662 0.36 -20.51 -58.85
CA GLY A 662 0.27 -21.91 -59.29
C GLY A 662 1.30 -22.81 -58.62
N VAL A 663 2.38 -22.21 -58.11
CA VAL A 663 3.33 -22.82 -57.17
C VAL A 663 3.42 -21.94 -55.93
N LEU A 664 3.28 -22.55 -54.76
CA LEU A 664 3.36 -21.88 -53.46
C LEU A 664 4.47 -22.51 -52.62
N PHE A 665 5.26 -21.66 -51.97
CA PHE A 665 6.26 -22.08 -51.00
C PHE A 665 5.85 -21.65 -49.60
N ALA A 666 5.78 -22.60 -48.67
CA ALA A 666 5.57 -22.32 -47.26
C ALA A 666 6.74 -22.83 -46.41
N GLN A 667 6.96 -22.23 -45.25
CA GLN A 667 7.97 -22.69 -44.28
C GLN A 667 7.25 -23.27 -43.08
N LEU A 668 7.42 -24.57 -42.87
CA LEU A 668 6.81 -25.32 -41.77
C LEU A 668 7.86 -25.60 -40.70
N ARG A 669 7.49 -25.42 -39.43
CA ARG A 669 8.38 -25.68 -38.29
C ARG A 669 7.71 -26.54 -37.23
N ASP A 670 8.46 -27.50 -36.70
CA ASP A 670 8.13 -28.27 -35.51
C ASP A 670 9.24 -28.10 -34.45
N TRP A 671 9.21 -28.91 -33.39
CA TRP A 671 10.23 -28.87 -32.34
C TRP A 671 11.61 -29.35 -32.79
N SER A 672 11.68 -30.20 -33.82
CA SER A 672 12.92 -30.77 -34.34
C SER A 672 13.63 -29.88 -35.35
N GLY A 673 12.89 -29.10 -36.15
CA GLY A 673 13.49 -28.29 -37.20
C GLY A 673 12.50 -27.57 -38.12
N GLU A 674 13.00 -27.17 -39.28
CA GLU A 674 12.25 -26.44 -40.31
C GLU A 674 12.37 -27.11 -41.68
N VAL A 675 11.27 -27.17 -42.42
CA VAL A 675 11.25 -27.66 -43.80
C VAL A 675 10.51 -26.68 -44.71
N GLN A 676 10.99 -26.55 -45.94
CA GLN A 676 10.27 -25.86 -46.99
C GLN A 676 9.21 -26.80 -47.58
N LEU A 677 7.97 -26.33 -47.62
CA LEU A 677 6.88 -26.95 -48.35
C LEU A 677 6.82 -26.39 -49.77
N LEU A 678 6.68 -27.27 -50.75
CA LEU A 678 6.45 -26.93 -52.15
C LEU A 678 5.07 -27.47 -52.54
N LEU A 679 4.12 -26.57 -52.72
CA LEU A 679 2.79 -26.87 -53.21
C LEU A 679 2.74 -26.50 -54.70
N ASP A 680 2.50 -27.47 -55.57
CA ASP A 680 2.30 -27.27 -57.00
C ASP A 680 0.90 -27.78 -57.35
N ASN A 681 0.10 -26.96 -58.04
CA ASN A 681 -1.24 -27.34 -58.48
C ASN A 681 -1.23 -28.62 -59.33
N SER A 682 -0.13 -28.97 -60.01
CA SER A 682 -0.04 -30.22 -60.77
C SER A 682 0.26 -31.47 -59.93
N GLN A 683 0.58 -31.31 -58.64
CA GLN A 683 0.97 -32.39 -57.72
C GLN A 683 -0.01 -32.58 -56.55
N LEU A 684 -0.81 -31.57 -56.21
CA LEU A 684 -1.83 -31.67 -55.17
C LEU A 684 -2.94 -32.64 -55.60
N ASN A 685 -3.33 -33.56 -54.72
CA ASN A 685 -4.46 -34.45 -55.01
C ASN A 685 -5.81 -33.74 -54.87
N ASP A 686 -5.92 -32.87 -53.86
CA ASP A 686 -7.15 -32.14 -53.53
C ASP A 686 -6.87 -30.64 -53.37
N GLY A 687 -7.72 -29.82 -53.99
CA GLY A 687 -7.67 -28.35 -53.92
C GLY A 687 -6.54 -27.72 -54.73
N THR A 688 -6.31 -26.44 -54.47
CA THR A 688 -5.33 -25.59 -55.15
C THR A 688 -4.48 -24.81 -54.16
N THR A 689 -3.39 -24.22 -54.65
CA THR A 689 -2.60 -23.23 -53.91
C THR A 689 -3.44 -22.03 -53.46
N ALA A 690 -4.49 -21.65 -54.20
CA ALA A 690 -5.42 -20.59 -53.80
C ALA A 690 -6.24 -21.00 -52.57
N ASP A 691 -6.74 -22.24 -52.51
CA ASP A 691 -7.48 -22.77 -51.36
C ASP A 691 -6.61 -22.77 -50.10
N PHE A 692 -5.32 -23.10 -50.24
CA PHE A 692 -4.35 -23.01 -49.15
C PHE A 692 -4.24 -21.58 -48.62
N THR A 693 -4.07 -20.57 -49.47
CA THR A 693 -3.98 -19.16 -49.02
C THR A 693 -5.29 -18.61 -48.47
N HIS A 694 -6.43 -19.13 -48.93
CA HIS A 694 -7.74 -18.76 -48.41
C HIS A 694 -7.93 -19.31 -47.00
N ALA A 695 -7.51 -20.55 -46.72
CA ALA A 695 -7.70 -21.18 -45.42
C ALA A 695 -6.60 -20.84 -44.39
N ILE A 696 -5.34 -20.76 -44.83
CA ILE A 696 -4.15 -20.73 -43.96
C ILE A 696 -3.58 -19.31 -43.83
N ASP A 697 -3.27 -18.91 -42.60
CA ASP A 697 -2.54 -17.70 -42.26
C ASP A 697 -1.22 -18.02 -41.55
N LEU A 698 -0.33 -17.02 -41.45
CA LEU A 698 0.90 -17.16 -40.65
C LEU A 698 0.57 -17.46 -39.19
N GLY A 699 1.26 -18.46 -38.64
CA GLY A 699 1.05 -18.96 -37.29
C GLY A 699 0.10 -20.14 -37.21
N ASP A 700 -0.63 -20.50 -38.26
CA ASP A 700 -1.50 -21.68 -38.25
C ASP A 700 -0.68 -22.97 -38.12
N LEU A 701 -1.28 -23.98 -37.48
CA LEU A 701 -0.74 -25.33 -37.42
C LEU A 701 -1.36 -26.17 -38.53
N ILE A 702 -0.52 -26.83 -39.31
CA ILE A 702 -0.95 -27.69 -40.43
C ILE A 702 -0.25 -29.05 -40.37
N GLN A 703 -0.94 -30.05 -40.92
CA GLN A 703 -0.39 -31.36 -41.24
C GLN A 703 -0.29 -31.47 -42.76
N VAL A 704 0.83 -32.01 -43.26
CA VAL A 704 1.10 -32.13 -44.69
C VAL A 704 1.68 -33.49 -45.01
N THR A 705 1.19 -34.08 -46.09
CA THR A 705 1.62 -35.39 -46.60
C THR A 705 2.23 -35.21 -47.97
N GLY A 706 3.40 -35.80 -48.22
CA GLY A 706 4.15 -35.60 -49.45
C GLY A 706 5.40 -36.45 -49.58
N THR A 707 6.24 -36.14 -50.57
CA THR A 707 7.54 -36.79 -50.79
C THR A 707 8.68 -35.77 -50.68
N MET A 708 9.81 -36.20 -50.13
CA MET A 708 10.98 -35.34 -50.02
C MET A 708 11.69 -35.22 -51.36
N GLY A 709 11.99 -34.00 -51.76
CA GLY A 709 12.70 -33.69 -53.00
C GLY A 709 13.46 -32.39 -52.92
N TYR A 710 13.77 -31.82 -54.08
CA TYR A 710 14.50 -30.55 -54.21
C TYR A 710 13.73 -29.58 -55.10
N SER A 711 13.66 -28.32 -54.68
CA SER A 711 13.23 -27.25 -55.56
C SER A 711 14.23 -27.01 -56.71
N LYS A 712 13.84 -26.29 -57.76
CA LYS A 712 14.74 -25.93 -58.88
C LYS A 712 16.01 -25.19 -58.45
N LYS A 713 16.02 -24.56 -57.26
CA LYS A 713 17.18 -23.86 -56.68
C LYS A 713 18.05 -24.76 -55.79
N GLY A 714 17.77 -26.06 -55.71
CA GLY A 714 18.51 -27.01 -54.88
C GLY A 714 18.12 -27.00 -53.39
N THR A 715 17.12 -26.24 -52.97
CA THR A 715 16.62 -26.30 -51.59
C THR A 715 15.82 -27.59 -51.38
N ARG A 716 16.19 -28.40 -50.38
CA ARG A 716 15.46 -29.60 -49.98
C ARG A 716 14.06 -29.22 -49.49
N SER A 717 13.02 -29.88 -49.98
CA SER A 717 11.62 -29.50 -49.74
C SER A 717 10.71 -30.72 -49.71
N LEU A 718 9.63 -30.62 -48.94
CA LEU A 718 8.53 -31.56 -49.03
C LEU A 718 7.60 -31.13 -50.18
N ILE A 719 7.51 -31.96 -51.21
CA ILE A 719 6.56 -31.78 -52.31
C ILE A 719 5.21 -32.26 -51.81
N VAL A 720 4.29 -31.33 -51.60
CA VAL A 720 3.03 -31.57 -50.90
C VAL A 720 2.03 -32.22 -51.84
N LEU A 721 1.45 -33.33 -51.41
CA LEU A 721 0.36 -34.02 -52.08
C LEU A 721 -0.99 -33.66 -51.43
N ASN A 722 -1.03 -33.63 -50.09
CA ASN A 722 -2.22 -33.30 -49.29
C ASN A 722 -1.84 -32.39 -48.12
N TRP A 723 -2.77 -31.53 -47.68
CA TRP A 723 -2.62 -30.70 -46.48
C TRP A 723 -3.94 -30.63 -45.69
N ARG A 724 -3.82 -30.41 -44.38
CA ARG A 724 -4.94 -30.26 -43.46
C ARG A 724 -4.62 -29.20 -42.41
N LEU A 725 -5.58 -28.31 -42.13
CA LEU A 725 -5.51 -27.40 -40.98
C LEU A 725 -5.74 -28.19 -39.70
N ILE A 726 -4.84 -28.06 -38.72
CA ILE A 726 -4.95 -28.74 -37.42
C ILE A 726 -5.01 -27.77 -36.23
N GLY A 727 -4.88 -26.46 -36.48
CA GLY A 727 -5.10 -25.44 -35.46
C GLY A 727 -5.02 -24.03 -36.02
N LYS A 728 -6.15 -23.31 -35.99
CA LYS A 728 -6.23 -21.92 -36.45
C LYS A 728 -5.64 -20.94 -35.42
N CYS A 729 -4.71 -20.10 -35.87
CA CYS A 729 -4.06 -19.07 -35.07
C CYS A 729 -4.81 -17.75 -35.21
N LEU A 730 -5.45 -17.28 -34.14
CA LEU A 730 -6.28 -16.07 -34.17
C LEU A 730 -5.51 -14.77 -33.96
N ARG A 731 -4.31 -14.85 -33.37
CA ARG A 731 -3.44 -13.69 -33.14
C ARG A 731 -2.26 -13.74 -34.11
N PRO A 732 -1.87 -12.63 -34.74
CA PRO A 732 -0.72 -12.61 -35.61
C PRO A 732 0.56 -12.91 -34.83
N LEU A 733 1.49 -13.63 -35.46
CA LEU A 733 2.86 -13.73 -34.95
C LEU A 733 3.54 -12.35 -35.05
N PRO A 734 4.44 -12.01 -34.12
CA PRO A 734 5.25 -10.80 -34.20
C PRO A 734 6.04 -10.72 -35.51
N ASP A 735 6.23 -9.50 -36.03
CA ASP A 735 6.98 -9.28 -37.27
C ASP A 735 8.43 -9.75 -37.10
N LYS A 736 8.91 -10.58 -38.04
CA LYS A 736 10.26 -11.19 -38.01
C LYS A 736 11.37 -10.13 -38.05
N TRP A 737 11.11 -8.95 -38.62
CA TRP A 737 12.09 -7.86 -38.74
C TRP A 737 12.15 -6.94 -37.52
N LYS A 738 11.02 -6.78 -36.81
CA LYS A 738 10.99 -6.03 -35.54
C LYS A 738 11.33 -6.93 -34.35
N GLY A 739 11.07 -8.23 -34.45
CA GLY A 739 11.26 -9.20 -33.38
C GLY A 739 10.37 -8.93 -32.16
N LEU A 740 10.26 -9.90 -31.27
CA LEU A 740 10.01 -9.60 -29.86
C LEU A 740 11.36 -9.16 -29.27
N THR A 741 11.87 -7.98 -29.66
CA THR A 741 13.13 -7.46 -29.09
C THR A 741 12.97 -7.02 -27.65
N ASP A 742 11.76 -6.59 -27.28
CA ASP A 742 11.41 -6.26 -25.91
C ASP A 742 11.44 -7.51 -25.02
N GLN A 743 12.41 -7.55 -24.09
CA GLN A 743 12.57 -8.64 -23.12
C GLN A 743 11.31 -8.84 -22.26
N GLU A 744 10.58 -7.78 -21.93
CA GLU A 744 9.37 -7.89 -21.12
C GLU A 744 8.23 -8.54 -21.92
N ALA A 745 8.09 -8.18 -23.20
CA ALA A 745 7.15 -8.84 -24.10
C ALA A 745 7.51 -10.32 -24.34
N ARG A 746 8.80 -10.67 -24.43
CA ARG A 746 9.25 -12.07 -24.55
C ARG A 746 8.86 -12.90 -23.34
N VAL A 747 9.09 -12.35 -22.14
CA VAL A 747 8.71 -12.98 -20.87
C VAL A 747 7.20 -13.23 -20.81
N ARG A 748 6.39 -12.22 -21.15
CA ARG A 748 4.92 -12.30 -21.05
C ARG A 748 4.30 -13.21 -22.09
N ALA A 749 4.86 -13.25 -23.29
CA ALA A 749 4.40 -14.08 -24.39
C ALA A 749 5.39 -15.22 -24.68
N ARG A 750 5.91 -15.90 -23.63
CA ARG A 750 6.91 -16.95 -23.83
C ARG A 750 6.45 -18.02 -24.82
N TYR A 751 5.18 -18.39 -24.82
CA TYR A 751 4.61 -19.35 -25.77
C TYR A 751 4.80 -18.91 -27.24
N VAL A 752 4.79 -17.60 -27.51
CA VAL A 752 5.12 -17.05 -28.83
C VAL A 752 6.63 -17.10 -29.07
N ASP A 753 7.44 -16.68 -28.10
CA ASP A 753 8.92 -16.72 -28.19
C ASP A 753 9.40 -18.14 -28.49
N LEU A 754 8.92 -19.16 -27.77
CA LEU A 754 9.25 -20.57 -28.01
C LEU A 754 8.80 -21.09 -29.38
N ALA A 755 7.69 -20.58 -29.91
CA ALA A 755 7.22 -20.97 -31.24
C ALA A 755 8.10 -20.40 -32.36
N ILE A 756 8.68 -19.21 -32.18
CA ILE A 756 9.38 -18.47 -33.24
C ILE A 756 10.90 -18.43 -33.07
N ASN A 757 11.42 -18.59 -31.86
CA ASN A 757 12.84 -18.47 -31.53
C ASN A 757 13.45 -19.86 -31.24
N THR A 758 14.46 -20.25 -32.00
CA THR A 758 15.22 -21.49 -31.78
C THR A 758 16.00 -21.45 -30.47
N GLU A 759 16.63 -20.31 -30.19
CA GLU A 759 17.47 -20.14 -29.01
C GLU A 759 16.67 -20.32 -27.70
N ALA A 760 15.45 -19.79 -27.64
CA ALA A 760 14.59 -19.99 -26.47
C ALA A 760 14.27 -21.48 -26.21
N ARG A 761 14.19 -22.31 -27.26
CA ARG A 761 13.98 -23.76 -27.15
C ARG A 761 15.25 -24.48 -26.70
N ASP A 762 16.40 -24.05 -27.21
CA ASP A 762 17.70 -24.61 -26.83
C ASP A 762 18.01 -24.32 -25.35
N LEU A 763 17.64 -23.14 -24.84
CA LEU A 763 17.73 -22.80 -23.42
C LEU A 763 16.88 -23.72 -22.53
N ILE A 764 15.64 -24.04 -22.93
CA ILE A 764 14.80 -25.00 -22.20
C ILE A 764 15.42 -26.41 -22.21
N ARG A 765 15.96 -26.84 -23.37
CA ARG A 765 16.63 -28.13 -23.47
C ARG A 765 17.88 -28.18 -22.59
N ALA A 766 18.69 -27.12 -22.59
CA ALA A 766 19.87 -26.99 -21.74
C ALA A 766 19.50 -27.04 -20.26
N ARG A 767 18.50 -26.27 -19.82
CA ARG A 767 17.99 -26.32 -18.44
C ARG A 767 17.54 -27.72 -18.05
N SER A 768 16.76 -28.39 -18.90
CA SER A 768 16.31 -29.76 -18.66
C SER A 768 17.49 -30.74 -18.54
N GLY A 769 18.52 -30.58 -19.37
CA GLY A 769 19.75 -31.36 -19.32
C GLY A 769 20.53 -31.15 -18.02
N VAL A 770 20.68 -29.89 -17.58
CA VAL A 770 21.32 -29.55 -16.29
C VAL A 770 20.61 -30.23 -15.12
N LEU A 771 19.29 -30.09 -15.02
CA LEU A 771 18.51 -30.69 -13.93
C LEU A 771 18.60 -32.22 -13.92
N HIS A 772 18.62 -32.84 -15.10
CA HIS A 772 18.79 -34.28 -15.23
C HIS A 772 20.17 -34.74 -14.79
N ALA A 773 21.23 -34.06 -15.24
CA ALA A 773 22.62 -34.38 -14.89
C ALA A 773 22.89 -34.26 -13.38
N ILE A 774 22.32 -33.23 -12.72
CA ILE A 774 22.41 -33.07 -11.26
C ILE A 774 21.79 -34.28 -10.55
N ARG A 775 20.58 -34.68 -10.93
CA ARG A 775 19.91 -35.85 -10.35
C ARG A 775 20.71 -37.12 -10.57
N GLU A 776 21.14 -37.37 -11.82
CA GLU A 776 21.90 -38.57 -12.16
C GLU A 776 23.18 -38.68 -11.33
N ASN A 777 23.92 -37.58 -11.18
CA ASN A 777 25.15 -37.54 -10.39
C ASN A 777 24.88 -37.93 -8.92
N LEU A 778 23.91 -37.29 -8.26
CA LEU A 778 23.57 -37.60 -6.86
C LEU A 778 23.03 -39.03 -6.68
N ILE A 779 22.14 -39.48 -7.56
CA ILE A 779 21.58 -40.84 -7.52
C ILE A 779 22.68 -41.88 -7.72
N SER A 780 23.62 -41.65 -8.65
CA SER A 780 24.76 -42.56 -8.86
C SER A 780 25.67 -42.68 -7.63
N LYS A 781 25.67 -41.66 -6.77
CA LYS A 781 26.38 -41.62 -5.48
C LYS A 781 25.52 -42.12 -4.30
N GLY A 782 24.35 -42.68 -4.56
CA GLY A 782 23.49 -43.29 -3.55
C GLY A 782 22.69 -42.29 -2.70
N PHE A 783 22.52 -41.05 -3.15
CA PHE A 783 21.60 -40.12 -2.51
C PHE A 783 20.15 -40.46 -2.85
N LEU A 784 19.26 -40.30 -1.86
CA LEU A 784 17.82 -40.47 -2.02
C LEU A 784 17.16 -39.11 -2.29
N GLU A 785 16.44 -39.00 -3.42
CA GLU A 785 15.59 -37.85 -3.71
C GLU A 785 14.31 -37.93 -2.86
N VAL A 786 13.97 -36.84 -2.17
CA VAL A 786 12.77 -36.75 -1.32
C VAL A 786 11.98 -35.48 -1.61
N GLU A 787 10.74 -35.44 -1.16
CA GLU A 787 9.88 -34.25 -1.20
C GLU A 787 9.55 -33.83 0.24
N THR A 788 9.91 -32.60 0.61
CA THR A 788 9.57 -32.02 1.92
C THR A 788 8.44 -30.99 1.80
N PRO A 789 7.74 -30.64 2.90
CA PRO A 789 6.61 -29.71 2.84
C PRO A 789 6.98 -28.34 2.26
N ILE A 790 6.23 -27.90 1.24
CA ILE A 790 6.29 -26.54 0.69
C ILE A 790 5.53 -25.55 1.57
N LEU A 791 4.40 -25.97 2.14
CA LEU A 791 3.63 -25.19 3.10
C LEU A 791 4.08 -25.56 4.52
N GLN A 792 4.56 -24.58 5.27
CA GLN A 792 5.16 -24.75 6.59
C GLN A 792 4.48 -23.81 7.60
N GLN A 793 4.30 -24.24 8.85
CA GLN A 793 3.71 -23.39 9.89
C GLN A 793 4.70 -22.33 10.40
N ILE A 794 5.98 -22.65 10.33
CA ILE A 794 7.11 -21.84 10.76
C ILE A 794 8.06 -21.80 9.58
N HIS A 795 8.62 -20.64 9.27
CA HIS A 795 9.64 -20.52 8.23
C HIS A 795 11.04 -20.56 8.85
N GLY A 796 11.96 -21.27 8.20
CA GLY A 796 13.34 -21.42 8.65
C GLY A 796 14.23 -22.05 7.60
N GLY A 797 15.51 -22.25 7.93
CA GLY A 797 16.52 -22.81 7.00
C GLY A 797 17.20 -21.78 6.09
N ALA A 798 16.72 -20.54 6.05
CA ALA A 798 17.43 -19.41 5.45
C ALA A 798 17.05 -18.10 6.15
N ASN A 799 17.85 -17.04 5.96
CA ASN A 799 17.44 -15.68 6.30
C ASN A 799 16.79 -15.06 5.06
N ALA A 800 15.47 -15.08 5.00
CA ALA A 800 14.71 -14.59 3.86
C ALA A 800 13.26 -14.35 4.27
N ARG A 801 12.64 -13.32 3.68
CA ARG A 801 11.23 -13.03 3.95
C ARG A 801 10.32 -14.07 3.29
N PRO A 802 9.44 -14.77 4.02
CA PRO A 802 8.55 -15.77 3.43
C PRO A 802 7.33 -15.16 2.74
N PHE A 803 6.66 -15.95 1.91
CA PHE A 803 5.28 -15.67 1.49
C PHE A 803 4.30 -16.24 2.52
N LEU A 804 3.31 -15.45 2.92
CA LEU A 804 2.23 -15.83 3.82
C LEU A 804 0.98 -16.24 3.02
N THR A 805 0.33 -17.32 3.43
CA THR A 805 -0.95 -17.80 2.90
C THR A 805 -1.80 -18.35 4.03
N HIS A 806 -3.07 -18.66 3.75
CA HIS A 806 -4.02 -19.17 4.73
C HIS A 806 -4.63 -20.49 4.27
N ILE A 807 -4.74 -21.48 5.17
CA ILE A 807 -5.39 -22.77 4.87
C ILE A 807 -6.81 -22.83 5.47
N ASN A 808 -7.81 -22.77 4.59
CA ASN A 808 -9.23 -22.80 4.98
C ASN A 808 -9.66 -24.02 5.80
N ALA A 809 -8.99 -25.17 5.62
CA ALA A 809 -9.37 -26.43 6.28
C ALA A 809 -9.05 -26.45 7.79
N TYR A 810 -8.00 -25.73 8.20
CA TYR A 810 -7.53 -25.70 9.59
C TYR A 810 -7.58 -24.30 10.20
N ASP A 811 -8.00 -23.29 9.42
CA ASP A 811 -8.12 -21.90 9.83
C ASP A 811 -6.84 -21.37 10.48
N LEU A 812 -5.71 -21.56 9.78
CA LEU A 812 -4.39 -21.13 10.23
C LEU A 812 -3.56 -20.58 9.08
N ASP A 813 -2.61 -19.73 9.41
CA ASP A 813 -1.67 -19.17 8.45
C ASP A 813 -0.49 -20.12 8.23
N LEU A 814 -0.03 -20.18 6.99
CA LEU A 814 1.10 -20.98 6.53
C LEU A 814 2.06 -20.11 5.74
N TYR A 815 3.33 -20.50 5.76
CA TYR A 815 4.38 -19.92 4.95
C TYR A 815 4.74 -20.84 3.79
N LEU A 816 5.04 -20.27 2.63
CA LEU A 816 5.78 -21.00 1.60
C LEU A 816 7.24 -21.12 2.03
N ARG A 817 7.82 -22.31 1.89
CA ARG A 817 9.20 -22.59 2.32
C ARG A 817 10.22 -21.68 1.64
N ILE A 818 11.15 -21.17 2.44
CA ILE A 818 12.34 -20.43 1.99
C ILE A 818 13.53 -21.39 1.72
N ALA A 819 13.54 -22.54 2.40
CA ALA A 819 14.52 -23.62 2.28
C ALA A 819 13.92 -24.95 2.80
N PRO A 820 14.26 -26.12 2.23
CA PRO A 820 13.93 -27.43 2.78
C PRO A 820 14.84 -27.92 3.93
N GLU A 821 15.93 -27.19 4.23
CA GLU A 821 16.99 -27.56 5.20
C GLU A 821 16.49 -28.25 6.48
N LEU A 822 15.58 -27.63 7.23
CA LEU A 822 15.16 -28.14 8.54
C LEU A 822 14.44 -29.50 8.43
N TYR A 823 13.75 -29.78 7.32
CA TYR A 823 13.09 -31.07 7.10
C TYR A 823 14.07 -32.14 6.63
N LEU A 824 15.05 -31.78 5.80
CA LEU A 824 16.10 -32.71 5.37
C LEU A 824 16.97 -33.14 6.55
N LYS A 825 17.25 -32.24 7.50
CA LYS A 825 17.92 -32.57 8.77
C LYS A 825 17.11 -33.54 9.63
N ARG A 826 15.77 -33.39 9.70
CA ARG A 826 14.90 -34.36 10.39
C ARG A 826 14.99 -35.76 9.76
N LEU A 827 15.14 -35.86 8.45
CA LEU A 827 15.38 -37.15 7.78
C LEU A 827 16.75 -37.75 8.15
N CYS A 828 17.78 -36.91 8.28
CA CYS A 828 19.09 -37.35 8.76
C CYS A 828 19.02 -37.89 10.20
N VAL A 829 18.28 -37.23 11.09
CA VAL A 829 17.96 -37.76 12.44
C VAL A 829 17.23 -39.11 12.35
N GLY A 830 16.30 -39.24 11.40
CA GLY A 830 15.61 -40.49 11.11
C GLY A 830 16.49 -41.63 10.57
N GLY A 831 17.78 -41.38 10.32
CA GLY A 831 18.75 -42.38 9.85
C GLY A 831 18.97 -42.39 8.33
N VAL A 832 18.47 -41.39 7.59
CA VAL A 832 18.76 -41.27 6.16
C VAL A 832 20.14 -40.65 5.97
N GLU A 833 21.13 -41.47 5.59
CA GLU A 833 22.54 -41.05 5.52
C GLU A 833 22.87 -40.15 4.32
N ARG A 834 22.15 -40.27 3.20
CA ARG A 834 22.37 -39.46 1.99
C ARG A 834 21.03 -39.07 1.39
N VAL A 835 20.67 -37.80 1.51
CA VAL A 835 19.37 -37.29 1.09
C VAL A 835 19.53 -36.01 0.29
N PHE A 836 18.71 -35.80 -0.73
CA PHE A 836 18.64 -34.53 -1.42
C PHE A 836 17.22 -34.19 -1.84
N GLU A 837 16.97 -32.91 -2.05
CA GLU A 837 15.78 -32.42 -2.70
C GLU A 837 16.17 -31.40 -3.77
N LEU A 838 15.68 -31.63 -5.00
CA LEU A 838 15.75 -30.67 -6.09
C LEU A 838 14.36 -30.07 -6.31
N GLY A 839 14.05 -29.01 -5.58
CA GLY A 839 12.70 -28.49 -5.43
C GLY A 839 12.60 -26.98 -5.54
N ARG A 840 11.39 -26.45 -5.36
CA ARG A 840 11.14 -25.00 -5.38
C ARG A 840 11.29 -24.36 -4.01
N ALA A 841 11.90 -23.19 -3.96
CA ALA A 841 11.93 -22.29 -2.82
C ALA A 841 11.28 -20.95 -3.20
N PHE A 842 10.72 -20.26 -2.19
CA PHE A 842 9.95 -19.04 -2.37
C PHE A 842 10.47 -17.96 -1.43
N ARG A 843 10.94 -16.84 -1.97
CA ARG A 843 11.45 -15.69 -1.20
C ARG A 843 10.76 -14.42 -1.64
N ASN A 844 10.15 -13.71 -0.70
CA ASN A 844 9.35 -12.51 -0.94
C ASN A 844 10.23 -11.26 -0.98
N GLU A 845 11.14 -11.25 -1.95
CA GLU A 845 12.22 -10.27 -2.14
C GLU A 845 12.10 -9.56 -3.50
N GLY A 846 13.10 -8.74 -3.84
CA GLY A 846 13.18 -8.03 -5.12
C GLY A 846 13.32 -8.96 -6.33
N VAL A 847 12.99 -8.45 -7.52
CA VAL A 847 13.17 -9.15 -8.80
C VAL A 847 14.21 -8.41 -9.65
N ASP A 848 15.29 -9.09 -10.03
CA ASP A 848 16.36 -8.54 -10.86
C ASP A 848 16.88 -9.55 -11.91
N PHE A 849 18.14 -9.44 -12.34
CA PHE A 849 18.72 -10.31 -13.35
C PHE A 849 19.07 -11.73 -12.83
N SER A 850 19.28 -11.86 -11.52
CA SER A 850 19.68 -13.09 -10.80
C SER A 850 18.67 -13.54 -9.74
N HIS A 851 17.72 -12.69 -9.35
CA HIS A 851 16.69 -12.96 -8.34
C HIS A 851 15.30 -13.07 -8.95
N ASN A 852 14.63 -14.18 -8.66
CA ASN A 852 13.22 -14.40 -8.96
C ASN A 852 12.52 -14.94 -7.70
N PRO A 853 11.30 -14.48 -7.35
CA PRO A 853 10.68 -14.84 -6.07
C PRO A 853 10.40 -16.33 -5.88
N GLU A 854 10.31 -17.06 -7.00
CA GLU A 854 10.20 -18.52 -7.05
C GLU A 854 11.39 -19.09 -7.84
N PHE A 855 12.23 -19.91 -7.21
CA PHE A 855 13.43 -20.45 -7.87
C PHE A 855 13.71 -21.90 -7.45
N THR A 856 14.41 -22.64 -8.31
CA THR A 856 14.83 -24.01 -8.10
C THR A 856 16.11 -24.05 -7.26
N LEU A 857 16.02 -24.73 -6.12
CA LEU A 857 17.10 -24.94 -5.18
C LEU A 857 17.41 -26.44 -5.12
N LEU A 858 18.69 -26.78 -5.12
CA LEU A 858 19.16 -28.09 -4.71
C LEU A 858 19.61 -27.98 -3.26
N GLU A 859 19.11 -28.85 -2.40
CA GLU A 859 19.75 -29.13 -1.11
C GLU A 859 20.10 -30.60 -0.97
N ALA A 860 21.29 -30.91 -0.46
CA ALA A 860 21.78 -32.28 -0.29
C ALA A 860 22.55 -32.44 1.03
N TYR A 861 22.27 -33.50 1.78
CA TYR A 861 22.87 -33.79 3.09
C TYR A 861 23.49 -35.18 3.08
N GLN A 862 24.71 -35.27 3.60
CA GLN A 862 25.48 -36.51 3.69
C GLN A 862 26.01 -36.70 5.11
N ALA A 863 25.57 -37.76 5.78
CA ALA A 863 26.11 -38.21 7.05
C ALA A 863 27.59 -38.59 6.90
N HIS A 864 28.35 -38.31 7.95
CA HIS A 864 29.81 -38.47 8.05
C HIS A 864 30.62 -37.65 7.03
N ALA A 865 30.01 -36.66 6.37
CA ALA A 865 30.70 -35.66 5.57
C ALA A 865 30.88 -34.34 6.34
N ASP A 866 31.77 -33.49 5.83
CA ASP A 866 31.95 -32.12 6.28
C ASP A 866 31.94 -31.17 5.06
N TYR A 867 32.00 -29.86 5.31
CA TYR A 867 32.04 -28.85 4.23
C TYR A 867 33.15 -29.09 3.18
N ASN A 868 34.29 -29.72 3.52
CA ASN A 868 35.36 -29.96 2.53
C ASN A 868 34.97 -31.02 1.50
N VAL A 869 34.21 -32.04 1.91
CA VAL A 869 33.69 -33.06 0.99
C VAL A 869 32.81 -32.40 -0.09
N TRP A 870 32.07 -31.37 0.29
CA TRP A 870 31.19 -30.66 -0.63
C TRP A 870 31.91 -29.71 -1.58
N ILE A 871 33.18 -29.35 -1.35
CA ILE A 871 33.99 -28.60 -2.35
C ILE A 871 34.10 -29.43 -3.64
N ASP A 872 34.51 -30.70 -3.51
CA ASP A 872 34.59 -31.61 -4.64
C ASP A 872 33.22 -32.00 -5.17
N GLY A 873 32.27 -32.26 -4.27
CA GLY A 873 30.89 -32.61 -4.64
C GLY A 873 30.19 -31.53 -5.48
N CYS A 874 30.24 -30.27 -5.06
CA CYS A 874 29.61 -29.16 -5.77
C CYS A 874 30.30 -28.87 -7.11
N ARG A 875 31.65 -28.89 -7.13
CA ARG A 875 32.45 -28.74 -8.35
C ARG A 875 32.05 -29.76 -9.41
N GLU A 876 31.98 -31.04 -9.04
CA GLU A 876 31.63 -32.12 -9.95
C GLU A 876 30.18 -32.00 -10.46
N LEU A 877 29.23 -31.61 -9.60
CA LEU A 877 27.84 -31.39 -10.01
C LEU A 877 27.73 -30.32 -11.10
N ILE A 878 28.41 -29.19 -10.93
CA ILE A 878 28.38 -28.07 -11.87
C ILE A 878 29.12 -28.43 -13.16
N GLN A 879 30.29 -29.07 -13.09
CA GLN A 879 31.04 -29.49 -14.27
C GLN A 879 30.27 -30.50 -15.12
N ASN A 880 29.61 -31.48 -14.49
CA ASN A 880 28.78 -32.46 -15.20
C ASN A 880 27.52 -31.82 -15.79
N ALA A 881 26.91 -30.87 -15.08
CA ALA A 881 25.79 -30.08 -15.61
C ALA A 881 26.20 -29.25 -16.85
N ALA A 882 27.35 -28.60 -16.82
CA ALA A 882 27.89 -27.84 -17.96
C ALA A 882 28.16 -28.76 -19.15
N GLN A 883 28.79 -29.93 -18.91
CA GLN A 883 29.02 -30.95 -19.93
C GLN A 883 27.72 -31.42 -20.59
N ALA A 884 26.65 -31.62 -19.82
CA ALA A 884 25.35 -32.06 -20.33
C ALA A 884 24.65 -30.99 -21.18
N ALA A 885 24.78 -29.72 -20.83
CA ALA A 885 24.14 -28.61 -21.55
C ALA A 885 24.91 -28.18 -22.80
N ASN A 886 26.23 -28.04 -22.69
CA ASN A 886 27.09 -27.42 -23.70
C ASN A 886 27.94 -28.44 -24.47
N GLY A 887 27.97 -29.71 -24.07
CA GLY A 887 28.88 -30.72 -24.62
C GLY A 887 30.33 -30.54 -24.19
N ALA A 888 30.62 -29.59 -23.29
CA ALA A 888 31.92 -29.31 -22.69
C ALA A 888 31.74 -28.70 -21.30
N GLN A 889 32.75 -28.81 -20.42
CA GLN A 889 32.77 -28.18 -19.09
C GLN A 889 33.06 -26.67 -19.20
N VAL A 890 32.12 -25.93 -19.79
CA VAL A 890 32.26 -24.49 -20.03
C VAL A 890 31.06 -23.71 -19.51
N PHE A 891 31.32 -22.53 -18.98
CA PHE A 891 30.32 -21.47 -18.82
C PHE A 891 30.34 -20.56 -20.04
N LEU A 892 29.18 -19.98 -20.38
CA LEU A 892 29.06 -19.07 -21.51
C LEU A 892 28.96 -17.64 -20.98
N ARG A 893 29.95 -16.79 -21.25
CA ARG A 893 29.97 -15.41 -20.76
C ARG A 893 29.54 -14.43 -21.85
N PRO A 894 28.58 -13.53 -21.61
CA PRO A 894 28.26 -12.47 -22.55
C PRO A 894 29.40 -11.42 -22.60
N ARG A 895 29.85 -11.09 -23.81
CA ARG A 895 30.76 -9.98 -24.11
C ARG A 895 29.98 -8.70 -24.39
N ASP A 896 30.67 -7.55 -24.35
CA ASP A 896 30.09 -6.23 -24.63
C ASP A 896 29.44 -6.11 -26.02
N ASP A 897 29.89 -6.93 -26.98
CA ASP A 897 29.33 -7.02 -28.35
C ASP A 897 28.10 -7.94 -28.46
N GLY A 898 27.68 -8.54 -27.34
CA GLY A 898 26.55 -9.47 -27.26
C GLY A 898 26.86 -10.92 -27.64
N THR A 899 28.12 -11.25 -27.96
CA THR A 899 28.54 -12.63 -28.24
C THR A 899 28.78 -13.41 -26.95
N LEU A 900 28.61 -14.74 -27.00
CA LEU A 900 28.88 -15.63 -25.86
C LEU A 900 30.28 -16.24 -26.00
N GLU A 901 31.13 -15.99 -25.01
CA GLU A 901 32.47 -16.56 -24.90
C GLU A 901 32.45 -17.81 -24.00
N PRO A 902 32.90 -18.97 -24.49
CA PRO A 902 33.05 -20.15 -23.65
C PRO A 902 34.27 -20.00 -22.73
N VAL A 903 34.05 -20.07 -21.42
CA VAL A 903 35.08 -20.09 -20.40
C VAL A 903 35.19 -21.50 -19.83
N ASP A 904 36.37 -22.09 -19.93
CA ASP A 904 36.67 -23.41 -19.37
C ASP A 904 36.60 -23.38 -17.84
N ILE A 905 35.82 -24.30 -17.26
CA ILE A 905 35.68 -24.49 -15.81
C ILE A 905 36.14 -25.87 -15.35
N SER A 906 36.81 -26.62 -16.22
CA SER A 906 37.41 -27.91 -15.89
C SER A 906 38.56 -27.77 -14.87
N GLY A 907 38.94 -28.89 -14.25
CA GLY A 907 40.02 -28.92 -13.26
C GLY A 907 39.55 -28.54 -11.86
N GLU A 908 40.48 -28.00 -11.05
CA GLU A 908 40.24 -27.62 -9.65
C GLU A 908 40.06 -26.11 -9.53
N TRP A 909 39.20 -25.70 -8.60
CA TRP A 909 38.87 -24.29 -8.36
C TRP A 909 39.62 -23.74 -7.15
N THR A 910 39.79 -22.42 -7.13
CA THR A 910 40.51 -21.75 -6.04
C THR A 910 39.74 -21.86 -4.74
N VAL A 911 40.43 -22.10 -3.63
CA VAL A 911 39.87 -22.12 -2.28
C VAL A 911 40.61 -21.11 -1.42
N LYS A 912 39.89 -20.14 -0.83
CA LYS A 912 40.44 -19.09 0.04
C LYS A 912 39.60 -18.95 1.29
N THR A 913 40.18 -18.44 2.37
CA THR A 913 39.37 -18.03 3.53
C THR A 913 38.77 -16.65 3.33
N VAL A 914 37.60 -16.36 3.92
CA VAL A 914 36.95 -15.04 3.82
C VAL A 914 37.88 -13.93 4.32
N HIS A 915 38.54 -14.15 5.46
CA HIS A 915 39.46 -13.17 6.04
C HIS A 915 40.70 -12.93 5.17
N GLU A 916 41.25 -13.97 4.54
CA GLU A 916 42.36 -13.85 3.59
C GLU A 916 41.95 -13.05 2.35
N ALA A 917 40.79 -13.35 1.77
CA ALA A 917 40.29 -12.65 0.60
C ALA A 917 40.03 -11.16 0.86
N VAL A 918 39.41 -10.84 2.00
CA VAL A 918 39.20 -9.43 2.40
C VAL A 918 40.53 -8.74 2.72
N SER A 919 41.49 -9.44 3.35
CA SER A 919 42.82 -8.90 3.61
C SER A 919 43.56 -8.52 2.32
N GLU A 920 43.52 -9.40 1.32
CA GLU A 920 44.11 -9.15 0.00
C GLU A 920 43.45 -7.94 -0.68
N ALA A 921 42.12 -7.82 -0.61
CA ALA A 921 41.38 -6.73 -1.25
C ALA A 921 41.62 -5.36 -0.57
N LEU A 922 41.78 -5.34 0.76
CA LEU A 922 42.08 -4.13 1.54
C LEU A 922 43.57 -3.75 1.51
N GLY A 923 44.46 -4.72 1.28
CA GLY A 923 45.90 -4.56 1.47
C GLY A 923 46.33 -4.44 2.93
N GLU A 924 45.44 -4.79 3.87
CA GLU A 924 45.68 -4.79 5.31
C GLU A 924 45.22 -6.13 5.90
N GLN A 925 46.07 -6.76 6.73
CA GLN A 925 45.77 -8.09 7.28
C GLN A 925 44.65 -8.00 8.33
N ILE A 926 43.57 -8.76 8.11
CA ILE A 926 42.51 -8.99 9.09
C ILE A 926 42.39 -10.49 9.42
N GLY A 927 41.93 -10.77 10.63
CA GLY A 927 41.64 -12.12 11.13
C GLY A 927 40.42 -12.13 12.07
N PRO A 928 39.95 -13.31 12.50
CA PRO A 928 38.78 -13.46 13.37
C PRO A 928 38.88 -12.69 14.70
N GLU A 929 40.10 -12.43 15.16
CA GLU A 929 40.42 -11.68 16.38
C GLU A 929 40.46 -10.16 16.21
N THR A 930 40.28 -9.66 14.98
CA THR A 930 40.33 -8.22 14.68
C THR A 930 39.20 -7.49 15.39
N ASP A 931 39.52 -6.38 16.05
CA ASP A 931 38.52 -5.63 16.81
C ASP A 931 37.56 -4.86 15.89
N LEU A 932 36.33 -4.70 16.37
CA LEU A 932 35.27 -4.02 15.63
C LEU A 932 35.63 -2.57 15.27
N THR A 933 36.44 -1.89 16.09
CA THR A 933 36.89 -0.52 15.81
C THR A 933 37.78 -0.47 14.58
N THR A 934 38.71 -1.42 14.43
CA THR A 934 39.56 -1.52 13.24
C THR A 934 38.75 -1.86 12.00
N LEU A 935 37.83 -2.82 12.09
CA LEU A 935 36.95 -3.19 10.98
C LEU A 935 36.13 -1.99 10.48
N ARG A 936 35.55 -1.20 11.39
CA ARG A 936 34.79 0.02 11.04
C ARG A 936 35.67 1.09 10.37
N ARG A 937 36.90 1.29 10.86
CA ARG A 937 37.87 2.17 10.20
C ARG A 937 38.18 1.70 8.78
N LEU A 938 38.28 0.39 8.55
CA LEU A 938 38.52 -0.19 7.23
C LEU A 938 37.31 0.02 6.31
N CYS A 939 36.09 -0.16 6.81
CA CYS A 939 34.86 0.18 6.09
C CYS A 939 34.82 1.66 5.69
N ASP A 940 35.11 2.58 6.61
CA ASP A 940 35.18 4.03 6.34
C ASP A 940 36.22 4.34 5.25
N GLY A 941 37.39 3.69 5.31
CA GLY A 941 38.45 3.83 4.30
C GLY A 941 38.04 3.30 2.93
N ALA A 942 37.31 2.19 2.89
CA ALA A 942 36.79 1.56 1.68
C ALA A 942 35.48 2.19 1.17
N ARG A 943 34.88 3.10 1.95
CA ARG A 943 33.56 3.73 1.70
C ARG A 943 32.40 2.74 1.66
N ILE A 944 32.44 1.72 2.51
CA ILE A 944 31.39 0.72 2.67
C ILE A 944 30.56 1.11 3.91
N PRO A 945 29.24 1.33 3.78
CA PRO A 945 28.40 1.66 4.92
C PRO A 945 28.28 0.47 5.87
N TYR A 946 28.06 0.73 7.16
CA TYR A 946 27.77 -0.31 8.15
C TYR A 946 26.76 0.22 9.18
N LEU A 947 26.00 -0.68 9.80
CA LEU A 947 25.07 -0.30 10.88
C LEU A 947 25.77 -0.30 12.24
N THR A 948 25.40 0.66 13.10
CA THR A 948 26.08 0.86 14.40
C THR A 948 25.91 -0.31 15.37
N HIS A 949 24.88 -1.14 15.19
CA HIS A 949 24.59 -2.29 16.03
C HIS A 949 25.21 -3.61 15.50
N TRP A 950 25.83 -3.60 14.32
CA TRP A 950 26.50 -4.78 13.78
C TRP A 950 27.74 -5.16 14.60
N ASP A 951 27.92 -6.47 14.75
CA ASP A 951 29.10 -7.08 15.35
C ASP A 951 30.26 -7.21 14.35
N SER A 952 31.39 -7.79 14.77
CA SER A 952 32.55 -7.95 13.88
C SER A 952 32.27 -8.89 12.70
N GLY A 953 31.46 -9.94 12.90
CA GLY A 953 31.13 -10.89 11.84
C GLY A 953 30.28 -10.27 10.74
N ALA A 954 29.24 -9.51 11.11
CA ALA A 954 28.40 -8.79 10.15
C ALA A 954 29.20 -7.75 9.36
N VAL A 955 30.14 -7.04 10.00
CA VAL A 955 31.02 -6.07 9.31
C VAL A 955 32.00 -6.77 8.35
N VAL A 956 32.55 -7.93 8.73
CA VAL A 956 33.41 -8.72 7.82
C VAL A 956 32.62 -9.25 6.63
N LEU A 957 31.38 -9.70 6.85
CA LEU A 957 30.49 -10.14 5.77
C LEU A 957 30.24 -9.00 4.77
N GLU A 958 29.90 -7.80 5.26
CA GLU A 958 29.68 -6.62 4.41
C GLU A 958 30.93 -6.25 3.58
N LEU A 959 32.11 -6.31 4.20
CA LEU A 959 33.39 -6.09 3.51
C LEU A 959 33.64 -7.16 2.43
N TYR A 960 33.34 -8.42 2.74
CA TYR A 960 33.46 -9.54 1.81
C TYR A 960 32.56 -9.35 0.58
N GLU A 961 31.27 -9.04 0.78
CA GLU A 961 30.30 -8.86 -0.32
C GLU A 961 30.78 -7.78 -1.31
N HIS A 962 31.16 -6.60 -0.80
CA HIS A 962 31.54 -5.45 -1.64
C HIS A 962 32.96 -5.51 -2.23
N LEU A 963 33.91 -6.13 -1.53
CA LEU A 963 35.33 -6.11 -1.94
C LEU A 963 35.78 -7.39 -2.63
N VAL A 964 35.11 -8.51 -2.35
CA VAL A 964 35.52 -9.84 -2.80
C VAL A 964 34.46 -10.44 -3.71
N GLU A 965 33.24 -10.64 -3.21
CA GLU A 965 32.18 -11.34 -3.95
C GLU A 965 31.92 -10.66 -5.30
N ASP A 966 31.52 -9.37 -5.28
CA ASP A 966 31.22 -8.55 -6.46
C ASP A 966 32.33 -8.54 -7.55
N ARG A 967 33.58 -8.84 -7.16
CA ARG A 967 34.77 -8.73 -8.02
C ARG A 967 35.33 -10.09 -8.43
N THR A 968 34.76 -11.19 -7.96
CA THR A 968 35.26 -12.54 -8.22
C THR A 968 35.04 -12.90 -9.69
N GLU A 969 36.11 -13.19 -10.45
CA GLU A 969 36.01 -13.46 -11.89
C GLU A 969 36.03 -14.95 -12.29
N ALA A 970 36.50 -15.82 -11.42
CA ALA A 970 36.60 -17.26 -11.68
C ALA A 970 35.93 -18.04 -10.54
N PRO A 971 35.40 -19.26 -10.80
CA PRO A 971 34.83 -20.10 -9.74
C PRO A 971 35.80 -20.25 -8.57
N THR A 972 35.39 -19.71 -7.41
CA THR A 972 36.22 -19.64 -6.20
C THR A 972 35.37 -19.99 -4.99
N PHE A 973 35.88 -20.89 -4.16
CA PHE A 973 35.31 -21.21 -2.86
C PHE A 973 35.90 -20.27 -1.80
N TYR A 974 35.04 -19.50 -1.14
CA TYR A 974 35.40 -18.71 0.04
C TYR A 974 34.93 -19.45 1.27
N LYS A 975 35.82 -19.78 2.20
CA LYS A 975 35.50 -20.61 3.37
C LYS A 975 35.83 -19.93 4.70
N ASP A 976 35.35 -20.54 5.78
CA ASP A 976 35.58 -20.12 7.17
C ASP A 976 34.96 -18.75 7.49
N PHE A 977 33.65 -18.64 7.24
CA PHE A 977 32.85 -17.44 7.54
C PHE A 977 32.74 -17.17 9.04
N PRO A 978 32.51 -15.91 9.48
CA PRO A 978 32.30 -15.60 10.88
C PRO A 978 31.13 -16.40 11.49
N THR A 979 31.29 -16.88 12.73
CA THR A 979 30.27 -17.72 13.39
C THR A 979 28.95 -16.98 13.63
N SER A 980 28.99 -15.67 13.89
CA SER A 980 27.79 -14.89 14.23
C SER A 980 26.80 -14.73 13.06
N VAL A 981 27.28 -14.82 11.82
CA VAL A 981 26.45 -14.76 10.60
C VAL A 981 26.08 -16.14 10.05
N SER A 982 26.42 -17.21 10.77
CA SER A 982 26.25 -18.60 10.32
C SER A 982 25.43 -19.42 11.35
N PRO A 983 24.13 -19.12 11.55
CA PRO A 983 23.34 -19.63 12.67
C PRO A 983 23.12 -21.15 12.67
N LEU A 984 23.13 -21.80 11.49
CA LEU A 984 22.91 -23.25 11.34
C LEU A 984 24.21 -24.05 11.14
N THR A 985 25.35 -23.37 11.11
CA THR A 985 26.66 -23.96 10.77
C THR A 985 27.46 -24.27 12.04
N ARG A 986 28.12 -25.42 12.06
CA ARG A 986 29.03 -25.80 13.16
C ARG A 986 30.21 -24.80 13.27
N PRO A 987 30.59 -24.37 14.48
CA PRO A 987 31.86 -23.66 14.70
C PRO A 987 33.05 -24.44 14.16
N HIS A 988 34.09 -23.73 13.72
CA HIS A 988 35.27 -24.37 13.18
C HIS A 988 35.98 -25.21 14.24
N ARG A 989 36.43 -26.41 13.85
CA ARG A 989 37.02 -27.40 14.78
C ARG A 989 38.30 -26.93 15.47
N SER A 990 39.00 -25.94 14.92
CA SER A 990 40.31 -25.49 15.43
C SER A 990 40.52 -23.97 15.45
N ILE A 991 39.63 -23.17 14.84
CA ILE A 991 39.82 -21.72 14.68
C ILE A 991 38.64 -21.01 15.35
N PRO A 992 38.83 -20.37 16.51
CA PRO A 992 37.76 -19.65 17.18
C PRO A 992 37.23 -18.48 16.34
N GLY A 993 35.93 -18.19 16.45
CA GLY A 993 35.30 -17.03 15.79
C GLY A 993 34.79 -17.26 14.37
N VAL A 994 35.15 -18.39 13.74
CA VAL A 994 34.67 -18.78 12.40
C VAL A 994 33.93 -20.12 12.43
N ALA A 995 33.10 -20.36 11.42
CA ALA A 995 32.29 -21.54 11.22
C ALA A 995 32.73 -22.33 9.97
N GLU A 996 32.54 -23.64 9.96
CA GLU A 996 32.85 -24.51 8.81
C GLU A 996 31.79 -24.38 7.72
N ARG A 997 31.84 -23.24 7.03
CA ARG A 997 30.99 -22.86 5.89
C ARG A 997 31.88 -22.45 4.73
N TRP A 998 31.44 -22.72 3.51
CA TRP A 998 31.94 -22.03 2.33
C TRP A 998 30.81 -21.56 1.43
N ASP A 999 31.07 -20.48 0.69
CA ASP A 999 30.23 -20.00 -0.42
C ASP A 999 31.06 -20.10 -1.72
N LEU A 1000 30.42 -20.57 -2.78
CA LEU A 1000 31.01 -20.68 -4.12
C LEU A 1000 30.57 -19.48 -4.94
N VAL A 1001 31.52 -18.68 -5.41
CA VAL A 1001 31.24 -17.46 -6.18
C VAL A 1001 31.90 -17.57 -7.55
N ALA A 1002 31.20 -17.11 -8.59
CA ALA A 1002 31.77 -16.93 -9.92
C ALA A 1002 31.12 -15.72 -10.62
N TRP A 1003 31.94 -14.80 -11.15
CA TRP A 1003 31.51 -13.54 -11.78
C TRP A 1003 30.58 -12.68 -10.90
N GLY A 1004 30.88 -12.56 -9.61
CA GLY A 1004 30.04 -11.82 -8.67
C GLY A 1004 28.69 -12.46 -8.40
N VAL A 1005 28.54 -13.76 -8.67
CA VAL A 1005 27.31 -14.51 -8.38
C VAL A 1005 27.63 -15.68 -7.47
N GLU A 1006 27.03 -15.70 -6.29
CA GLU A 1006 27.03 -16.85 -5.39
C GLU A 1006 26.19 -18.01 -5.99
N LEU A 1007 26.82 -19.15 -6.26
CA LEU A 1007 26.21 -20.31 -6.89
C LEU A 1007 25.67 -21.34 -5.89
N GLY A 1008 26.25 -21.37 -4.70
CA GLY A 1008 25.87 -22.30 -3.65
C GLY A 1008 26.75 -22.14 -2.42
N THR A 1009 26.34 -22.82 -1.37
CA THR A 1009 26.96 -22.79 -0.05
C THR A 1009 26.94 -24.18 0.56
N ALA A 1010 27.91 -24.52 1.40
CA ALA A 1010 27.88 -25.77 2.13
C ALA A 1010 28.48 -25.66 3.52
N TYR A 1011 27.97 -26.51 4.42
CA TYR A 1011 28.25 -26.47 5.84
C TYR A 1011 28.72 -27.82 6.36
N SER A 1012 29.56 -27.79 7.39
CA SER A 1012 29.50 -28.82 8.42
C SER A 1012 28.31 -28.47 9.33
N GLU A 1013 27.29 -29.32 9.34
CA GLU A 1013 26.03 -29.02 10.00
C GLU A 1013 26.19 -28.91 11.52
N LEU A 1014 25.48 -27.94 12.11
CA LEU A 1014 25.39 -27.85 13.57
C LEU A 1014 24.47 -28.96 14.09
N THR A 1015 25.06 -30.01 14.65
CA THR A 1015 24.32 -31.16 15.20
C THR A 1015 24.12 -31.10 16.71
N ASP A 1016 24.66 -30.08 17.40
CA ASP A 1016 24.47 -29.88 18.84
C ASP A 1016 23.13 -29.16 19.10
N PRO A 1017 22.11 -29.83 19.67
CA PRO A 1017 20.79 -29.25 19.87
C PRO A 1017 20.78 -28.10 20.89
N VAL A 1018 21.72 -28.07 21.85
CA VAL A 1018 21.78 -27.03 22.87
C VAL A 1018 22.29 -25.72 22.26
N GLU A 1019 23.37 -25.81 21.47
CA GLU A 1019 23.89 -24.66 20.74
C GLU A 1019 22.94 -24.21 19.63
N GLN A 1020 22.30 -25.14 18.93
CA GLN A 1020 21.28 -24.83 17.92
C GLN A 1020 20.11 -24.05 18.52
N ARG A 1021 19.64 -24.45 19.71
CA ARG A 1021 18.58 -23.74 20.45
C ARG A 1021 19.02 -22.32 20.82
N ARG A 1022 20.25 -22.14 21.32
CA ARG A 1022 20.79 -20.80 21.66
C ARG A 1022 20.75 -19.87 20.44
N ARG A 1023 21.19 -20.36 19.28
CA ARG A 1023 21.23 -19.56 18.04
C ARG A 1023 19.86 -19.23 17.47
N LEU A 1024 18.93 -20.19 17.46
CA LEU A 1024 17.55 -19.93 17.02
C LEU A 1024 16.82 -18.97 17.96
N GLN A 1025 17.09 -19.02 19.27
CA GLN A 1025 16.57 -18.02 20.22
C GLN A 1025 17.12 -16.63 19.93
N GLU A 1026 18.41 -16.49 19.62
CA GLU A 1026 19.01 -15.21 19.22
C GLU A 1026 18.40 -14.66 17.93
N GLN A 1027 18.19 -15.51 16.91
CA GLN A 1027 17.52 -15.13 15.66
C GLN A 1027 16.06 -14.73 15.89
N SER A 1028 15.32 -15.50 16.70
CA SER A 1028 13.91 -15.20 17.01
C SER A 1028 13.76 -13.87 17.78
N LEU A 1029 14.74 -13.50 18.61
CA LEU A 1029 14.78 -12.17 19.24
C LEU A 1029 14.99 -11.05 18.21
N LEU A 1030 15.83 -11.24 17.19
CA LEU A 1030 15.99 -10.30 16.08
C LEU A 1030 14.69 -10.16 15.28
N ALA A 1031 14.01 -11.28 14.99
CA ALA A 1031 12.70 -11.28 14.34
C ALA A 1031 11.66 -10.47 15.15
N SER A 1032 11.60 -10.69 16.47
CA SER A 1032 10.74 -9.91 17.37
C SER A 1032 11.11 -8.41 17.44
N GLY A 1033 12.36 -8.09 17.14
CA GLY A 1033 12.90 -6.73 17.04
C GLY A 1033 12.56 -6.00 15.74
N GLY A 1034 11.87 -6.67 14.81
CA GLY A 1034 11.39 -6.09 13.55
C GLY A 1034 12.21 -6.45 12.31
N ASP A 1035 13.10 -7.45 12.40
CA ASP A 1035 13.79 -8.02 11.23
C ASP A 1035 12.88 -9.07 10.55
N PRO A 1036 12.34 -8.81 9.35
CA PRO A 1036 11.42 -9.71 8.67
C PRO A 1036 12.11 -10.91 8.00
N GLU A 1037 13.45 -10.98 8.00
CA GLU A 1037 14.23 -12.06 7.37
C GLU A 1037 14.80 -13.05 8.40
N ALA A 1038 14.82 -12.68 9.68
CA ALA A 1038 15.35 -13.52 10.75
C ALA A 1038 14.49 -14.77 11.00
N MET A 1039 15.14 -15.88 11.31
CA MET A 1039 14.49 -17.19 11.50
C MET A 1039 13.60 -17.22 12.76
N GLU A 1040 12.46 -17.90 12.64
CA GLU A 1040 11.60 -18.23 13.78
C GLU A 1040 12.12 -19.45 14.56
N LEU A 1041 11.73 -19.56 15.83
CA LEU A 1041 12.10 -20.68 16.69
C LEU A 1041 11.22 -21.91 16.39
N ASP A 1042 11.79 -22.91 15.73
CA ASP A 1042 11.13 -24.20 15.47
C ASP A 1042 11.42 -25.22 16.59
N GLU A 1043 10.49 -25.34 17.54
CA GLU A 1043 10.61 -26.28 18.67
C GLU A 1043 10.54 -27.76 18.23
N ASP A 1044 9.81 -28.09 17.15
CA ASP A 1044 9.74 -29.45 16.63
C ASP A 1044 11.08 -29.86 16.01
N PHE A 1045 11.73 -28.94 15.30
CA PHE A 1045 13.08 -29.16 14.78
C PHE A 1045 14.09 -29.39 15.90
N LEU A 1046 14.07 -28.56 16.94
CA LEU A 1046 14.95 -28.73 18.10
C LEU A 1046 14.71 -30.06 18.80
N GLN A 1047 13.45 -30.45 18.98
CA GLN A 1047 13.09 -31.75 19.52
C GLN A 1047 13.64 -32.89 18.66
N ALA A 1048 13.56 -32.80 17.32
CA ALA A 1048 14.17 -33.79 16.44
C ALA A 1048 15.69 -33.86 16.63
N MET A 1049 16.38 -32.72 16.71
CA MET A 1049 17.84 -32.68 16.93
C MET A 1049 18.24 -33.30 18.28
N GLU A 1050 17.39 -33.25 19.30
CA GLU A 1050 17.59 -33.91 20.60
C GLU A 1050 17.58 -35.46 20.51
N TYR A 1051 16.98 -36.03 19.46
CA TYR A 1051 17.10 -37.48 19.14
C TYR A 1051 18.43 -37.85 18.46
N ALA A 1052 19.35 -36.88 18.35
CA ALA A 1052 20.69 -36.96 17.79
C ALA A 1052 20.74 -37.11 16.27
N MET A 1053 21.21 -36.05 15.61
CA MET A 1053 21.61 -36.06 14.21
C MET A 1053 23.07 -36.53 14.08
N PRO A 1054 23.42 -37.44 13.15
CA PRO A 1054 24.81 -37.80 12.90
C PRO A 1054 25.60 -36.58 12.38
N PRO A 1055 26.93 -36.49 12.60
CA PRO A 1055 27.76 -35.45 11.99
C PRO A 1055 27.54 -35.46 10.47
N THR A 1056 27.12 -34.34 9.90
CA THR A 1056 26.61 -34.28 8.53
C THR A 1056 27.18 -33.05 7.82
N GLY A 1057 27.45 -33.19 6.53
CA GLY A 1057 27.73 -32.06 5.64
C GLY A 1057 26.50 -31.79 4.78
N GLY A 1058 26.06 -30.54 4.71
CA GLY A 1058 24.97 -30.11 3.83
C GLY A 1058 25.44 -29.15 2.74
N LEU A 1059 24.83 -29.24 1.57
CA LEU A 1059 25.03 -28.37 0.41
C LEU A 1059 23.70 -27.73 0.03
N GLY A 1060 23.69 -26.41 -0.15
CA GLY A 1060 22.65 -25.67 -0.85
C GLY A 1060 23.19 -25.08 -2.16
N MET A 1061 22.48 -25.22 -3.27
CA MET A 1061 22.93 -24.71 -4.57
C MET A 1061 21.77 -24.08 -5.35
N GLY A 1062 21.94 -22.81 -5.74
CA GLY A 1062 21.00 -22.07 -6.57
C GLY A 1062 21.06 -22.54 -8.02
N VAL A 1063 20.24 -23.53 -8.37
CA VAL A 1063 20.31 -24.20 -9.68
C VAL A 1063 20.02 -23.24 -10.83
N ASP A 1064 19.13 -22.27 -10.62
CA ASP A 1064 18.88 -21.21 -11.60
C ASP A 1064 20.13 -20.39 -11.90
N ARG A 1065 20.91 -20.00 -10.89
CA ARG A 1065 22.16 -19.26 -11.05
C ARG A 1065 23.22 -20.09 -11.79
N VAL A 1066 23.29 -21.40 -11.51
CA VAL A 1066 24.16 -22.32 -12.27
C VAL A 1066 23.74 -22.39 -13.74
N VAL A 1067 22.45 -22.53 -14.03
CA VAL A 1067 21.93 -22.54 -15.42
C VAL A 1067 22.22 -21.21 -16.11
N MET A 1068 22.15 -20.08 -15.40
CA MET A 1068 22.50 -18.76 -15.96
C MET A 1068 23.94 -18.73 -16.46
N LEU A 1069 24.91 -19.17 -15.65
CA LEU A 1069 26.32 -19.17 -16.06
C LEU A 1069 26.63 -20.22 -17.14
N ILE A 1070 26.01 -21.39 -17.08
CA ILE A 1070 26.14 -22.42 -18.13
C ILE A 1070 25.65 -21.90 -19.48
N THR A 1071 24.57 -21.12 -19.50
CA THR A 1071 23.94 -20.66 -20.74
C THR A 1071 24.30 -19.23 -21.15
N GLY A 1072 24.90 -18.44 -20.25
CA GLY A 1072 25.19 -17.03 -20.45
C GLY A 1072 23.96 -16.14 -20.54
N ARG A 1073 22.85 -16.57 -19.92
CA ARG A 1073 21.54 -15.91 -19.98
C ARG A 1073 21.04 -15.55 -18.59
N SER A 1074 20.18 -14.54 -18.51
CA SER A 1074 19.56 -14.11 -17.25
C SER A 1074 18.57 -15.15 -16.70
N ILE A 1075 18.26 -15.10 -15.39
CA ILE A 1075 17.26 -16.01 -14.78
C ILE A 1075 15.91 -15.95 -15.50
N ARG A 1076 15.55 -14.75 -15.97
CA ARG A 1076 14.30 -14.50 -16.70
C ARG A 1076 14.28 -15.11 -18.09
N GLU A 1077 15.44 -15.37 -18.69
CA GLU A 1077 15.54 -16.02 -20.00
C GLU A 1077 15.58 -17.54 -19.86
N THR A 1078 16.22 -18.06 -18.82
CA THR A 1078 16.38 -19.50 -18.58
C THR A 1078 15.12 -20.14 -17.98
N LEU A 1079 14.30 -19.37 -17.26
CA LEU A 1079 12.98 -19.80 -16.82
C LEU A 1079 11.96 -19.80 -17.98
N PRO A 1080 11.17 -20.88 -18.15
CA PRO A 1080 10.08 -20.87 -19.12
C PRO A 1080 9.08 -19.75 -18.83
N PHE A 1081 8.61 -19.62 -17.61
CA PHE A 1081 7.59 -18.64 -17.22
C PHE A 1081 8.05 -17.86 -15.98
N PRO A 1082 8.94 -16.87 -16.13
CA PRO A 1082 9.32 -16.03 -14.99
C PRO A 1082 8.18 -15.07 -14.65
N LEU A 1083 8.10 -14.66 -13.38
CA LEU A 1083 7.07 -13.74 -12.92
C LEU A 1083 7.26 -12.37 -13.61
N ALA A 1084 6.16 -11.82 -14.13
CA ALA A 1084 6.14 -10.50 -14.73
C ALA A 1084 5.19 -9.59 -13.94
N LYS A 1085 5.60 -8.33 -13.74
CA LYS A 1085 4.72 -7.33 -13.13
C LYS A 1085 3.44 -7.19 -13.98
N PRO A 1086 2.23 -7.27 -13.39
CA PRO A 1086 0.97 -7.06 -14.11
C PRO A 1086 0.93 -5.68 -14.79
N ARG A 1087 0.12 -5.53 -15.85
CA ARG A 1087 -0.13 -4.23 -16.51
C ARG A 1087 -1.19 -3.43 -15.78
#